data_AF-A0A7G6Y9B1-F1
#
_entry.id   AF-A0A7G6Y9B1-F1
#
_cell.length_a   1.000
_cell.length_b   1.000
_cell.length_c   1.000
_cell.angle_alpha   90.00
_cell.angle_beta   90.00
_cell.angle_gamma   90.00
#
_symmetry.space_group_name_H-M   'P 1'
#
loop_
_entity.id
_entity.type
_entity.pdbx_description
1 polymer ?
#
loop_
_entity_poly.entity_id
_entity_poly.type
_entity_poly.pdbx_seq_one_letter_code
_entity_poly.pdbx_strand_id
1 'polypeptide(L)'
;MYPRVTAIVVAPSGGPSLQRTLDALAAQTRQPDAVIAVDCASTDDAARLLADAKPTQLLRSPEKLPFGTAIATAVRVLPPTSSSDELLWLLAHDTAPEPETLAALLGALEVSPSVAVVGPKLVDAEDAAFIREFGESMTPFGASLPLVENELDQAQHDGLSDVLAVSSAGMLVRQPVWDALDGFDPALPTIDDGLDFCTRARLAGYRVTLVAQARVAVGGDGVAGPNLSRKWSVRRKLAGERRRAQLHRRMVYAPGWALVPHWLTLVPLAILRSILRLLRKEPGSVGGELGAAFRVAFSGMAVGSARRRLSRARTVGWAAIAPLRLPFAEVRRGRALKREAAMVRQQGERQELDFWGTGGGWTVLAMLAVGVLLFYPLAGSGAITGGGMLPLNSSVGELWSNLGYGWRDINLGFTGAADPFSAVLAVLGTLTFWQPSVSLVALWLLALPLAALGAWLAAARLTVRPTLRAFAAVVYALAPTLFVALQGGRPGAVLAHILLPWLFFAGLAARRSWTASATTALIAAATVACAPVLIPALVIAWIAAIVFAGRRAARIVFIPLPAIVLFAPLVWQQASRGAWLSIFADPGVTLDARRTPAWQLALGFPDGALGGWHALAQAFGLSALPSTIIVPILLAPLGILAILALFLRGTVRAVVALLVALAGFLTAVTALHVQIAVSGSAVVPIWPGSAVSLYWLGLIGAAVLALSALRRGALAPAWVAMVTIAIAAVPSALATHDGQAAVTASDGRTMPAVVTAKAATQPRTGTLRITPQPDGGIQAEVIRGSGQTLDVQTTLSSTERSLSSGQQELATLAGNLASRSGFDASGELKRLGIDFVLLTPPATALDEHVGTKPDTTAADATRARASVAMDANSLLAPVGQTTTGSLWAFDRGTAVEPPAAMIPPDAGGIWRLIVLLVQGLIIGFTLLLAIPTTRSADRVSELNSRRPARKHGGEPPAIEPDDEPDPPSDGDVPVAGESLDEWDAEPEDEALVESADEDEAREARPEPEETTGPQPDRESAVLAAPEPALPESAFAEPALAEPALAEPAPPEPELPESALPDPATGGNATAHDFALQAAVSFDAPTTLEDGLDETIIRTRPSIERSDRG
;
A
#
# COMPACT_ATOMS: atom_id res chain seq x y z
N MET A 1 -32.57 5.28 -60.20
CA MET A 1 -33.54 4.62 -59.30
C MET A 1 -33.28 5.18 -57.92
N TYR A 2 -34.29 5.53 -57.12
CA TYR A 2 -34.01 6.04 -55.77
C TYR A 2 -33.59 4.87 -54.86
N PRO A 3 -32.53 5.02 -54.04
CA PRO A 3 -32.10 3.97 -53.13
C PRO A 3 -33.15 3.74 -52.04
N ARG A 4 -33.45 2.47 -51.76
CA ARG A 4 -34.50 2.04 -50.84
C ARG A 4 -33.90 1.86 -49.44
N VAL A 5 -34.34 2.68 -48.49
CA VAL A 5 -33.85 2.66 -47.10
C VAL A 5 -34.84 1.93 -46.20
N THR A 6 -34.36 0.89 -45.51
CA THR A 6 -35.03 0.35 -44.33
C THR A 6 -34.35 0.84 -43.06
N ALA A 7 -35.05 1.60 -42.23
CA ALA A 7 -34.59 1.92 -40.88
C ALA A 7 -34.90 0.77 -39.93
N ILE A 8 -33.92 0.32 -39.14
CA ILE A 8 -34.06 -0.71 -38.12
C ILE A 8 -33.84 -0.06 -36.76
N VAL A 9 -34.88 -0.02 -35.91
CA VAL A 9 -34.86 0.60 -34.58
C VAL A 9 -34.92 -0.48 -33.50
N VAL A 10 -33.84 -0.63 -32.73
CA VAL A 10 -33.74 -1.64 -31.66
C VAL A 10 -33.98 -1.01 -30.29
N ALA A 11 -35.00 -1.50 -29.56
CA ALA A 11 -35.36 -1.00 -28.23
C ALA A 11 -35.48 -2.13 -27.20
N PRO A 12 -34.57 -2.21 -26.20
CA PRO A 12 -34.70 -3.08 -25.03
C PRO A 12 -35.39 -2.38 -23.83
N SER A 13 -35.71 -1.08 -23.97
CA SER A 13 -36.30 -0.16 -23.00
C SER A 13 -36.95 1.03 -23.71
N GLY A 14 -37.88 1.71 -23.03
CA GLY A 14 -38.76 2.74 -23.57
C GLY A 14 -38.49 4.14 -23.05
N GLY A 15 -39.56 4.86 -22.70
CA GLY A 15 -39.49 6.20 -22.12
C GLY A 15 -38.92 7.30 -23.05
N PRO A 16 -38.44 8.43 -22.46
CA PRO A 16 -38.12 9.64 -23.22
C PRO A 16 -37.05 9.50 -24.30
N SER A 17 -36.06 8.62 -24.11
CA SER A 17 -35.01 8.36 -25.11
C SER A 17 -35.62 7.76 -26.38
N LEU A 18 -36.45 6.71 -26.22
CA LEU A 18 -37.11 6.05 -27.34
C LEU A 18 -38.09 7.00 -28.03
N GLN A 19 -38.90 7.74 -27.27
CA GLN A 19 -39.83 8.73 -27.82
C GLN A 19 -39.08 9.76 -28.69
N ARG A 20 -38.02 10.38 -28.16
CA ARG A 20 -37.18 11.32 -28.91
C ARG A 20 -36.59 10.70 -30.17
N THR A 21 -36.16 9.44 -30.13
CA THR A 21 -35.63 8.72 -31.31
C THR A 21 -36.70 8.51 -32.39
N LEU A 22 -37.93 8.15 -31.99
CA LEU A 22 -39.05 7.95 -32.91
C LEU A 22 -39.52 9.28 -33.52
N ASP A 23 -39.61 10.34 -32.72
CA ASP A 23 -39.93 11.70 -33.17
C ASP A 23 -38.87 12.22 -34.16
N ALA A 24 -37.59 12.00 -33.86
CA ALA A 24 -36.45 12.38 -34.71
C ALA A 24 -36.40 11.59 -36.03
N LEU A 25 -36.84 10.33 -36.03
CA LEU A 25 -36.99 9.52 -37.24
C LEU A 25 -38.17 10.01 -38.09
N ALA A 26 -39.30 10.36 -37.46
CA ALA A 26 -40.46 10.94 -38.13
C ALA A 26 -40.17 12.35 -38.69
N ALA A 27 -39.25 13.10 -38.08
CA ALA A 27 -38.86 14.45 -38.50
C ALA A 27 -37.84 14.49 -39.68
N GLN A 28 -37.44 13.36 -40.26
CA GLN A 28 -36.44 13.35 -41.34
C GLN A 28 -36.98 13.98 -42.64
N THR A 29 -36.16 14.84 -43.28
CA THR A 29 -36.50 15.49 -44.56
C THR A 29 -36.61 14.49 -45.71
N ARG A 30 -35.79 13.43 -45.69
CA ARG A 30 -35.98 12.18 -46.43
C ARG A 30 -36.46 11.11 -45.45
N GLN A 31 -37.74 10.75 -45.54
CA GLN A 31 -38.29 9.62 -44.79
C GLN A 31 -37.66 8.28 -45.26
N PRO A 32 -37.50 7.28 -44.38
CA PRO A 32 -37.17 5.90 -44.80
C PRO A 32 -38.35 5.25 -45.53
N ASP A 33 -38.07 4.30 -46.43
CA ASP A 33 -39.10 3.59 -47.22
C ASP A 33 -39.72 2.39 -46.48
N ALA A 34 -39.06 1.94 -45.41
CA ALA A 34 -39.60 0.99 -44.44
C ALA A 34 -38.98 1.25 -43.06
N VAL A 35 -39.73 0.97 -42.00
CA VAL A 35 -39.25 0.98 -40.61
C VAL A 35 -39.52 -0.39 -39.99
N ILE A 36 -38.49 -1.05 -39.47
CA ILE A 36 -38.60 -2.27 -38.67
C ILE A 36 -38.23 -1.94 -37.23
N ALA A 37 -39.20 -2.04 -36.33
CA ALA A 37 -39.00 -1.92 -34.89
C ALA A 37 -38.68 -3.30 -34.29
N VAL A 38 -37.70 -3.37 -33.38
CA VAL A 38 -37.31 -4.60 -32.67
C VAL A 38 -37.34 -4.38 -31.16
N ASP A 39 -38.42 -4.83 -30.53
CA ASP A 39 -38.59 -4.91 -29.08
C ASP A 39 -37.77 -6.10 -28.54
N CYS A 40 -36.77 -5.80 -27.71
CA CYS A 40 -35.82 -6.78 -27.18
C CYS A 40 -36.12 -7.09 -25.71
N ALA A 41 -37.27 -7.73 -25.47
CA ALA A 41 -37.84 -8.01 -24.16
C ALA A 41 -37.85 -6.76 -23.24
N SER A 42 -38.48 -5.69 -23.73
CA SER A 42 -38.81 -4.53 -22.90
C SER A 42 -39.75 -4.93 -21.75
N THR A 43 -39.66 -4.18 -20.65
CA THR A 43 -40.48 -4.37 -19.44
C THR A 43 -41.15 -3.07 -19.01
N ASP A 44 -41.20 -2.12 -19.93
CA ASP A 44 -41.68 -0.74 -19.80
C ASP A 44 -42.56 -0.41 -21.01
N ASP A 45 -42.73 0.87 -21.35
CA ASP A 45 -43.65 1.27 -22.40
C ASP A 45 -43.09 1.19 -23.84
N ALA A 46 -41.87 0.66 -24.06
CA ALA A 46 -41.30 0.53 -25.41
C ALA A 46 -42.23 -0.24 -26.37
N ALA A 47 -42.80 -1.36 -25.91
CA ALA A 47 -43.73 -2.16 -26.71
C ALA A 47 -45.01 -1.39 -27.14
N ARG A 48 -45.35 -0.30 -26.45
CA ARG A 48 -46.41 0.66 -26.81
C ARG A 48 -45.88 1.76 -27.73
N LEU A 49 -44.80 2.46 -27.35
CA LEU A 49 -44.25 3.56 -28.15
C LEU A 49 -43.85 3.11 -29.57
N LEU A 50 -43.27 1.91 -29.69
CA LEU A 50 -42.98 1.27 -30.99
C LEU A 50 -44.23 0.90 -31.80
N ALA A 51 -45.39 0.70 -31.17
CA ALA A 51 -46.64 0.42 -31.87
C ALA A 51 -47.35 1.71 -32.30
N ASP A 52 -47.36 2.72 -31.43
CA ASP A 52 -47.94 4.04 -31.69
C ASP A 52 -47.24 4.77 -32.86
N ALA A 53 -45.93 4.54 -33.02
CA ALA A 53 -45.12 5.00 -34.15
C ALA A 53 -45.41 4.30 -35.50
N LYS A 54 -46.29 3.28 -35.53
CA LYS A 54 -46.77 2.56 -36.74
C LYS A 54 -45.66 2.13 -37.72
N PRO A 55 -44.62 1.41 -37.26
CA PRO A 55 -43.57 0.89 -38.12
C PRO A 55 -44.12 -0.11 -39.15
N THR A 56 -43.44 -0.25 -40.29
CA THR A 56 -43.78 -1.19 -41.35
C THR A 56 -43.81 -2.64 -40.87
N GLN A 57 -42.93 -2.99 -39.92
CA GLN A 57 -43.03 -4.22 -39.13
C GLN A 57 -42.60 -3.97 -37.67
N LEU A 58 -43.24 -4.65 -36.72
CA LEU A 58 -42.84 -4.70 -35.32
C LEU A 58 -42.50 -6.15 -34.95
N LEU A 59 -41.24 -6.39 -34.60
CA LEU A 59 -40.74 -7.66 -34.09
C LEU A 59 -40.63 -7.60 -32.56
N ARG A 60 -41.09 -8.64 -31.87
CA ARG A 60 -40.94 -8.79 -30.42
C ARG A 60 -40.14 -10.04 -30.09
N SER A 61 -39.03 -9.87 -29.39
CA SER A 61 -38.20 -10.94 -28.84
C SER A 61 -38.57 -11.19 -27.37
N PRO A 62 -38.74 -12.45 -26.92
CA PRO A 62 -38.90 -12.78 -25.51
C PRO A 62 -37.57 -12.68 -24.72
N GLU A 63 -36.43 -12.55 -25.40
CA GLU A 63 -35.10 -12.40 -24.79
C GLU A 63 -34.47 -11.04 -25.10
N LYS A 64 -33.62 -10.55 -24.18
CA LYS A 64 -32.83 -9.33 -24.37
C LYS A 64 -31.63 -9.58 -25.31
N LEU A 65 -31.88 -9.45 -26.61
CA LEU A 65 -30.87 -9.65 -27.65
C LEU A 65 -29.81 -8.53 -27.65
N PRO A 66 -28.52 -8.84 -27.92
CA PRO A 66 -27.53 -7.84 -28.31
C PRO A 66 -27.94 -7.11 -29.59
N PHE A 67 -27.52 -5.84 -29.75
CA PHE A 67 -27.90 -4.98 -30.87
C PHE A 67 -27.70 -5.64 -32.24
N GLY A 68 -26.51 -6.19 -32.50
CA GLY A 68 -26.24 -6.90 -33.76
C GLY A 68 -27.04 -8.17 -33.97
N THR A 69 -27.49 -8.83 -32.91
CA THR A 69 -28.40 -9.99 -32.99
C THR A 69 -29.83 -9.55 -33.28
N ALA A 70 -30.29 -8.45 -32.68
CA ALA A 70 -31.59 -7.85 -32.97
C ALA A 70 -31.70 -7.39 -34.45
N ILE A 71 -30.66 -6.76 -34.98
CA ILE A 71 -30.57 -6.39 -36.40
C ILE A 71 -30.55 -7.63 -37.29
N ALA A 72 -29.77 -8.67 -36.93
CA ALA A 72 -29.76 -9.93 -37.69
C ALA A 72 -31.13 -10.64 -37.70
N THR A 73 -31.98 -10.43 -36.69
CA THR A 73 -33.37 -10.88 -36.67
C THR A 73 -34.27 -10.00 -37.56
N ALA A 74 -34.07 -8.68 -37.57
CA ALA A 74 -34.79 -7.75 -38.47
C ALA A 74 -34.49 -7.98 -39.96
N VAL A 75 -33.22 -8.25 -40.32
CA VAL A 75 -32.84 -8.50 -41.72
C VAL A 75 -33.42 -9.83 -42.23
N ARG A 76 -33.66 -10.81 -41.35
CA ARG A 76 -34.27 -12.11 -41.73
C ARG A 76 -35.75 -12.04 -42.14
N VAL A 77 -36.44 -10.93 -41.89
CA VAL A 77 -37.83 -10.70 -42.33
C VAL A 77 -37.95 -9.71 -43.49
N LEU A 78 -36.81 -9.21 -43.99
CA LEU A 78 -36.76 -8.46 -45.25
C LEU A 78 -36.89 -9.41 -46.46
N PRO A 79 -37.42 -8.92 -47.59
CA PRO A 79 -37.29 -9.63 -48.86
C PRO A 79 -35.80 -9.80 -49.24
N PRO A 80 -35.43 -10.87 -49.97
CA PRO A 80 -34.06 -11.05 -50.45
C PRO A 80 -33.67 -9.92 -51.41
N THR A 81 -32.41 -9.47 -51.34
CA THR A 81 -31.94 -8.29 -52.07
C THR A 81 -32.13 -8.41 -53.57
N SER A 82 -32.81 -7.43 -54.16
CA SER A 82 -33.12 -7.37 -55.60
C SER A 82 -32.20 -6.42 -56.38
N SER A 83 -31.53 -5.49 -55.70
CA SER A 83 -30.67 -4.46 -56.31
C SER A 83 -29.47 -4.09 -55.42
N SER A 84 -28.52 -3.32 -55.98
CA SER A 84 -27.37 -2.72 -55.26
C SER A 84 -27.75 -1.58 -54.31
N ASP A 85 -28.98 -1.09 -54.41
CA ASP A 85 -29.42 0.20 -53.89
C ASP A 85 -30.40 0.04 -52.71
N GLU A 86 -30.49 -1.17 -52.16
CA GLU A 86 -31.16 -1.47 -50.89
C GLU A 86 -30.20 -1.21 -49.73
N LEU A 87 -30.65 -0.40 -48.76
CA LEU A 87 -29.87 0.15 -47.67
C LEU A 87 -30.53 -0.14 -46.31
N LEU A 88 -29.73 -0.47 -45.32
CA LEU A 88 -30.14 -0.62 -43.92
C LEU A 88 -29.60 0.56 -43.11
N TRP A 89 -30.47 1.26 -42.37
CA TRP A 89 -30.08 2.30 -41.41
C TRP A 89 -30.26 1.79 -39.99
N LEU A 90 -29.18 1.78 -39.21
CA LEU A 90 -29.11 1.07 -37.92
C LEU A 90 -29.23 2.06 -36.76
N LEU A 91 -30.35 1.97 -36.03
CA LEU A 91 -30.70 2.86 -34.92
C LEU A 91 -31.03 2.06 -33.65
N ALA A 92 -30.69 2.62 -32.49
CA ALA A 92 -31.11 2.12 -31.18
C ALA A 92 -32.02 3.14 -30.50
N HIS A 93 -32.71 2.74 -29.43
CA HIS A 93 -33.65 3.61 -28.71
C HIS A 93 -33.07 4.95 -28.21
N ASP A 94 -31.74 5.07 -28.10
CA ASP A 94 -31.03 6.23 -27.60
C ASP A 94 -30.24 6.98 -28.70
N THR A 95 -30.56 6.75 -29.98
CA THR A 95 -29.90 7.39 -31.14
C THR A 95 -30.89 8.23 -31.96
N ALA A 96 -30.99 9.52 -31.66
CA ALA A 96 -31.92 10.46 -32.30
C ALA A 96 -31.24 11.26 -33.44
N PRO A 97 -31.58 11.05 -34.73
CA PRO A 97 -30.97 11.76 -35.85
C PRO A 97 -31.50 13.20 -36.03
N GLU A 98 -30.64 14.15 -36.38
CA GLU A 98 -31.07 15.50 -36.81
C GLU A 98 -31.81 15.42 -38.18
N PRO A 99 -32.73 16.35 -38.51
CA PRO A 99 -33.69 16.19 -39.63
C PRO A 99 -33.10 15.89 -41.02
N GLU A 100 -31.90 16.39 -41.33
CA GLU A 100 -31.25 16.20 -42.63
C GLU A 100 -30.32 14.97 -42.69
N THR A 101 -30.19 14.22 -41.59
CA THR A 101 -29.21 13.14 -41.43
C THR A 101 -29.32 12.07 -42.51
N LEU A 102 -30.52 11.54 -42.78
CA LEU A 102 -30.66 10.49 -43.79
C LEU A 102 -30.37 11.03 -45.21
N ALA A 103 -30.73 12.28 -45.51
CA ALA A 103 -30.41 12.91 -46.79
C ALA A 103 -28.89 13.07 -46.99
N ALA A 104 -28.17 13.54 -45.95
CA ALA A 104 -26.72 13.69 -45.98
C ALA A 104 -25.98 12.33 -46.11
N LEU A 105 -26.43 11.29 -45.39
CA LEU A 105 -25.85 9.95 -45.50
C LEU A 105 -26.08 9.33 -46.89
N LEU A 106 -27.25 9.55 -47.50
CA LEU A 106 -27.55 9.10 -48.86
C LEU A 106 -26.69 9.80 -49.91
N GLY A 107 -26.55 11.13 -49.85
CA GLY A 107 -25.70 11.87 -50.78
C GLY A 107 -24.25 11.36 -50.83
N ALA A 108 -23.69 10.97 -49.67
CA ALA A 108 -22.36 10.37 -49.60
C ALA A 108 -22.26 8.98 -50.27
N LEU A 109 -23.33 8.18 -50.27
CA LEU A 109 -23.41 6.89 -50.97
C LEU A 109 -23.65 7.03 -52.48
N GLU A 110 -24.34 8.10 -52.90
CA GLU A 110 -24.58 8.42 -54.31
C GLU A 110 -23.31 8.95 -55.00
N VAL A 111 -22.52 9.78 -54.30
CA VAL A 111 -21.25 10.33 -54.82
C VAL A 111 -20.19 9.26 -55.13
N SER A 112 -20.22 8.09 -54.47
CA SER A 112 -19.33 6.99 -54.83
C SER A 112 -19.92 5.59 -54.56
N PRO A 113 -20.27 4.83 -55.62
CA PRO A 113 -20.72 3.44 -55.51
C PRO A 113 -19.75 2.49 -54.82
N SER A 114 -18.48 2.88 -54.68
CA SER A 114 -17.46 2.11 -53.94
C SER A 114 -17.64 2.13 -52.42
N VAL A 115 -18.43 3.08 -51.88
CA VAL A 115 -18.76 3.15 -50.46
C VAL A 115 -19.93 2.21 -50.15
N ALA A 116 -19.72 1.31 -49.19
CA ALA A 116 -20.73 0.37 -48.70
C ALA A 116 -21.28 0.72 -47.33
N VAL A 117 -20.55 1.53 -46.54
CA VAL A 117 -20.93 1.94 -45.19
C VAL A 117 -20.64 3.44 -45.03
N VAL A 118 -21.61 4.19 -44.54
CA VAL A 118 -21.42 5.58 -44.10
C VAL A 118 -21.84 5.76 -42.64
N GLY A 119 -21.13 6.65 -41.93
CA GLY A 119 -21.36 6.93 -40.51
C GLY A 119 -21.52 8.42 -40.22
N PRO A 120 -22.49 8.81 -39.38
CA PRO A 120 -22.70 10.19 -38.95
C PRO A 120 -21.70 10.63 -37.86
N LYS A 121 -21.66 11.94 -37.61
CA LYS A 121 -21.08 12.56 -36.41
C LYS A 121 -21.98 12.27 -35.20
N LEU A 122 -21.48 11.54 -34.20
CA LEU A 122 -22.25 11.25 -32.98
C LEU A 122 -22.02 12.36 -31.96
N VAL A 123 -23.09 13.09 -31.62
CA VAL A 123 -23.11 14.18 -30.65
C VAL A 123 -23.82 13.74 -29.36
N ASP A 124 -23.67 14.49 -28.27
CA ASP A 124 -24.32 14.15 -27.01
C ASP A 124 -25.81 14.53 -26.98
N ALA A 125 -26.61 13.71 -26.30
CA ALA A 125 -28.06 13.92 -26.17
C ALA A 125 -28.47 14.95 -25.08
N GLU A 126 -27.57 15.37 -24.18
CA GLU A 126 -27.76 16.54 -23.31
C GLU A 126 -27.18 17.81 -23.95
N ASP A 127 -26.06 17.71 -24.70
CA ASP A 127 -25.32 18.84 -25.29
C ASP A 127 -24.85 18.57 -26.74
N ALA A 128 -25.65 18.96 -27.73
CA ALA A 128 -25.37 18.73 -29.15
C ALA A 128 -24.15 19.50 -29.71
N ALA A 129 -23.52 20.39 -28.92
CA ALA A 129 -22.24 21.01 -29.27
C ALA A 129 -21.04 20.11 -28.93
N PHE A 130 -21.25 18.93 -28.34
CA PHE A 130 -20.20 18.03 -27.89
C PHE A 130 -20.18 16.72 -28.70
N ILE A 131 -19.10 16.49 -29.45
CA ILE A 131 -18.84 15.24 -30.17
C ILE A 131 -18.57 14.13 -29.15
N ARG A 132 -19.43 13.11 -29.15
CA ARG A 132 -19.22 11.86 -28.42
C ARG A 132 -18.20 10.99 -29.13
N GLU A 133 -18.42 10.73 -30.41
CA GLU A 133 -17.58 9.86 -31.24
C GLU A 133 -17.70 10.25 -32.72
N PHE A 134 -16.57 10.33 -33.43
CA PHE A 134 -16.56 10.50 -34.89
C PHE A 134 -15.44 9.65 -35.48
N GLY A 135 -15.82 8.49 -36.02
CA GLY A 135 -14.93 7.49 -36.61
C GLY A 135 -14.15 6.62 -35.62
N GLU A 136 -13.92 5.37 -36.01
CA GLU A 136 -13.10 4.40 -35.28
C GLU A 136 -11.89 3.94 -36.11
N SER A 137 -10.77 3.67 -35.43
CA SER A 137 -9.58 3.04 -36.02
C SER A 137 -8.95 2.05 -35.02
N MET A 138 -7.91 1.33 -35.46
CA MET A 138 -7.11 0.46 -34.62
C MET A 138 -5.62 0.70 -34.82
N THR A 139 -4.87 0.55 -33.75
CA THR A 139 -3.40 0.48 -33.80
C THR A 139 -2.90 -0.78 -34.53
N PRO A 140 -1.63 -0.83 -34.98
CA PRO A 140 -1.05 -2.02 -35.59
C PRO A 140 -1.12 -3.31 -34.74
N PHE A 141 -1.22 -3.19 -33.40
CA PHE A 141 -1.45 -4.33 -32.49
C PHE A 141 -2.93 -4.54 -32.12
N GLY A 142 -3.85 -4.06 -32.95
CA GLY A 142 -5.29 -4.32 -32.86
C GLY A 142 -6.02 -3.67 -31.68
N ALA A 143 -5.38 -2.77 -30.92
CA ALA A 143 -6.10 -1.96 -29.93
C ALA A 143 -6.94 -0.91 -30.67
N SER A 144 -8.26 -0.91 -30.45
CA SER A 144 -9.18 0.11 -30.96
C SER A 144 -9.00 1.44 -30.26
N LEU A 145 -9.23 2.50 -31.03
CA LEU A 145 -9.26 3.89 -30.60
C LEU A 145 -10.29 4.62 -31.48
N PRO A 146 -11.25 5.38 -30.90
CA PRO A 146 -11.97 6.39 -31.66
C PRO A 146 -10.98 7.44 -32.20
N LEU A 147 -11.26 7.98 -33.38
CA LEU A 147 -10.47 9.04 -34.00
C LEU A 147 -10.71 10.38 -33.27
N VAL A 148 -11.98 10.68 -33.00
CA VAL A 148 -12.45 11.82 -32.20
C VAL A 148 -13.30 11.29 -31.03
N GLU A 149 -13.05 11.73 -29.79
CA GLU A 149 -13.77 11.23 -28.59
C GLU A 149 -13.88 12.31 -27.51
N ASN A 150 -15.12 12.67 -27.15
CA ASN A 150 -15.48 13.58 -26.05
C ASN A 150 -14.79 14.96 -26.14
N GLU A 151 -15.15 15.75 -27.16
CA GLU A 151 -14.66 17.13 -27.37
C GLU A 151 -15.72 18.03 -28.03
N LEU A 152 -15.50 19.35 -28.07
CA LEU A 152 -16.45 20.31 -28.64
C LEU A 152 -16.42 20.25 -30.18
N ASP A 153 -17.58 20.38 -30.82
CA ASP A 153 -17.69 20.51 -32.28
C ASP A 153 -17.44 21.97 -32.69
N GLN A 154 -16.26 22.22 -33.26
CA GLN A 154 -15.85 23.51 -33.86
C GLN A 154 -15.62 23.36 -35.37
N ALA A 155 -16.25 22.34 -36.00
CA ALA A 155 -16.01 21.90 -37.37
C ALA A 155 -14.54 21.48 -37.68
N GLN A 156 -13.68 21.33 -36.66
CA GLN A 156 -12.25 21.02 -36.80
C GLN A 156 -11.96 19.63 -37.41
N HIS A 157 -12.99 18.82 -37.59
CA HIS A 157 -12.90 17.45 -38.09
C HIS A 157 -13.73 17.20 -39.36
N ASP A 158 -14.38 18.22 -39.93
CA ASP A 158 -15.33 18.03 -41.03
C ASP A 158 -14.67 17.63 -42.36
N GLY A 159 -13.34 17.75 -42.46
CA GLY A 159 -12.53 17.19 -43.55
C GLY A 159 -12.24 15.68 -43.45
N LEU A 160 -12.57 15.01 -42.33
CA LEU A 160 -12.39 13.57 -42.17
C LEU A 160 -13.49 12.81 -42.94
N SER A 161 -13.09 12.05 -43.96
CA SER A 161 -14.01 11.28 -44.82
C SER A 161 -13.66 9.80 -44.87
N ASP A 162 -12.54 9.40 -45.46
CA ASP A 162 -12.16 7.98 -45.59
C ASP A 162 -11.56 7.42 -44.28
N VAL A 163 -12.25 6.48 -43.63
CA VAL A 163 -11.84 5.92 -42.33
C VAL A 163 -11.86 4.39 -42.30
N LEU A 164 -11.20 3.79 -41.30
CA LEU A 164 -11.21 2.35 -41.11
C LEU A 164 -12.61 1.84 -40.72
N ALA A 165 -13.30 2.56 -39.83
CA ALA A 165 -14.62 2.21 -39.35
C ALA A 165 -15.43 3.41 -38.82
N VAL A 166 -16.71 3.14 -38.60
CA VAL A 166 -17.68 4.03 -37.98
C VAL A 166 -18.44 3.24 -36.90
N SER A 167 -19.02 3.95 -35.93
CA SER A 167 -19.81 3.33 -34.86
C SER A 167 -21.00 2.54 -35.41
N SER A 168 -21.51 1.56 -34.66
CA SER A 168 -22.73 0.83 -35.03
C SER A 168 -24.01 1.67 -34.82
N ALA A 169 -23.96 2.71 -33.99
CA ALA A 169 -25.02 3.70 -33.83
C ALA A 169 -25.11 4.63 -35.05
N GLY A 170 -26.28 4.70 -35.69
CA GLY A 170 -26.56 5.59 -36.83
C GLY A 170 -25.96 5.15 -38.17
N MET A 171 -25.32 3.98 -38.23
CA MET A 171 -24.66 3.44 -39.43
C MET A 171 -25.68 3.20 -40.57
N LEU A 172 -25.38 3.68 -41.78
CA LEU A 172 -26.13 3.33 -43.00
C LEU A 172 -25.25 2.43 -43.89
N VAL A 173 -25.76 1.27 -44.28
CA VAL A 173 -25.01 0.21 -44.97
C VAL A 173 -25.79 -0.39 -46.14
N ARG A 174 -25.11 -0.72 -47.24
CA ARG A 174 -25.69 -1.47 -48.38
C ARG A 174 -26.06 -2.89 -47.96
N GLN A 175 -27.34 -3.26 -48.08
CA GLN A 175 -27.85 -4.57 -47.65
C GLN A 175 -27.12 -5.76 -48.32
N PRO A 176 -26.81 -5.74 -49.64
CA PRO A 176 -26.02 -6.82 -50.26
C PRO A 176 -24.63 -7.01 -49.64
N VAL A 177 -24.03 -5.96 -49.07
CA VAL A 177 -22.73 -6.04 -48.38
C VAL A 177 -22.92 -6.53 -46.95
N TRP A 178 -23.99 -6.13 -46.26
CA TRP A 178 -24.35 -6.70 -44.96
C TRP A 178 -24.53 -8.23 -45.02
N ASP A 179 -25.28 -8.70 -46.04
CA ASP A 179 -25.57 -10.12 -46.25
C ASP A 179 -24.32 -10.90 -46.68
N ALA A 180 -23.51 -10.36 -47.60
CA ALA A 180 -22.25 -10.98 -48.02
C ALA A 180 -21.20 -11.10 -46.89
N LEU A 181 -21.30 -10.26 -45.85
CA LEU A 181 -20.40 -10.26 -44.70
C LEU A 181 -20.89 -11.10 -43.50
N ASP A 182 -22.13 -11.60 -43.51
CA ASP A 182 -22.81 -12.23 -42.36
C ASP A 182 -22.92 -11.29 -41.13
N GLY A 183 -23.25 -10.01 -41.38
CA GLY A 183 -23.58 -9.01 -40.34
C GLY A 183 -22.50 -8.78 -39.26
N PHE A 184 -22.89 -8.38 -38.06
CA PHE A 184 -21.98 -8.21 -36.91
C PHE A 184 -21.53 -9.57 -36.33
N ASP A 185 -20.36 -9.58 -35.66
CA ASP A 185 -19.86 -10.77 -34.97
C ASP A 185 -20.55 -10.95 -33.60
N PRO A 186 -21.28 -12.05 -33.32
CA PRO A 186 -21.90 -12.28 -32.00
C PRO A 186 -20.90 -12.37 -30.83
N ALA A 187 -19.61 -12.56 -31.09
CA ALA A 187 -18.56 -12.48 -30.07
C ALA A 187 -18.26 -11.03 -29.61
N LEU A 188 -18.73 -10.03 -30.35
CA LEU A 188 -18.56 -8.59 -30.16
C LEU A 188 -19.94 -7.90 -30.01
N PRO A 189 -20.65 -8.07 -28.88
CA PRO A 189 -22.07 -7.72 -28.76
C PRO A 189 -22.38 -6.22 -28.50
N THR A 190 -21.37 -5.39 -28.24
CA THR A 190 -21.54 -4.02 -27.70
C THR A 190 -20.31 -3.11 -27.91
N ILE A 191 -19.17 -3.69 -28.32
CA ILE A 191 -17.87 -3.01 -28.40
C ILE A 191 -17.12 -3.64 -29.57
N ASP A 192 -16.50 -2.79 -30.41
CA ASP A 192 -15.75 -3.20 -31.61
C ASP A 192 -16.60 -3.92 -32.69
N ASP A 193 -17.92 -3.88 -32.58
CA ASP A 193 -18.90 -4.40 -33.55
C ASP A 193 -18.83 -3.63 -34.87
N GLY A 194 -18.97 -2.30 -34.82
CA GLY A 194 -18.76 -1.40 -35.96
C GLY A 194 -17.37 -1.57 -36.58
N LEU A 195 -16.32 -1.52 -35.76
CA LEU A 195 -14.94 -1.66 -36.21
C LEU A 195 -14.57 -3.06 -36.76
N ASP A 196 -15.16 -4.16 -36.31
CA ASP A 196 -14.97 -5.47 -36.94
C ASP A 196 -15.69 -5.57 -38.30
N PHE A 197 -16.97 -5.15 -38.35
CA PHE A 197 -17.75 -5.17 -39.59
C PHE A 197 -17.15 -4.28 -40.67
N CYS A 198 -16.77 -3.05 -40.35
CA CYS A 198 -16.11 -2.14 -41.29
C CYS A 198 -14.70 -2.61 -41.67
N THR A 199 -13.96 -3.29 -40.76
CA THR A 199 -12.70 -3.97 -41.14
C THR A 199 -12.97 -5.08 -42.16
N ARG A 200 -14.05 -5.86 -42.00
CA ARG A 200 -14.46 -6.88 -42.98
C ARG A 200 -14.91 -6.28 -44.31
N ALA A 201 -15.68 -5.18 -44.31
CA ALA A 201 -16.08 -4.46 -45.52
C ALA A 201 -14.86 -3.92 -46.29
N ARG A 202 -13.90 -3.30 -45.59
CA ARG A 202 -12.61 -2.86 -46.17
C ARG A 202 -11.79 -4.02 -46.72
N LEU A 203 -11.82 -5.19 -46.07
CA LEU A 203 -11.15 -6.40 -46.56
C LEU A 203 -11.90 -7.13 -47.68
N ALA A 204 -13.18 -6.84 -47.89
CA ALA A 204 -13.96 -7.24 -49.06
C ALA A 204 -13.80 -6.27 -50.25
N GLY A 205 -13.09 -5.14 -50.06
CA GLY A 205 -12.76 -4.17 -51.10
C GLY A 205 -13.61 -2.89 -51.11
N TYR A 206 -14.58 -2.77 -50.20
CA TYR A 206 -15.45 -1.60 -50.10
C TYR A 206 -14.85 -0.46 -49.27
N ARG A 207 -15.31 0.77 -49.51
CA ARG A 207 -14.97 1.95 -48.71
C ARG A 207 -15.99 2.20 -47.59
N VAL A 208 -15.51 2.92 -46.57
CA VAL A 208 -16.22 3.25 -45.33
C VAL A 208 -15.98 4.73 -45.02
N THR A 209 -17.03 5.53 -45.00
CA THR A 209 -16.90 7.01 -45.04
C THR A 209 -17.67 7.70 -43.92
N LEU A 210 -17.07 8.73 -43.33
CA LEU A 210 -17.74 9.66 -42.42
C LEU A 210 -18.46 10.77 -43.18
N VAL A 211 -19.60 11.20 -42.64
CA VAL A 211 -20.38 12.34 -43.15
C VAL A 211 -20.56 13.33 -42.01
N ALA A 212 -19.83 14.44 -42.07
CA ALA A 212 -19.80 15.42 -40.98
C ALA A 212 -21.12 16.21 -40.80
N GLN A 213 -21.87 16.38 -41.89
CA GLN A 213 -23.19 17.03 -41.91
C GLN A 213 -24.30 16.13 -41.31
N ALA A 214 -24.12 14.81 -41.34
CA ALA A 214 -25.06 13.87 -40.76
C ALA A 214 -24.81 13.77 -39.25
N ARG A 215 -25.78 14.16 -38.42
CA ARG A 215 -25.59 14.34 -36.97
C ARG A 215 -26.61 13.50 -36.20
N VAL A 216 -26.14 12.64 -35.29
CA VAL A 216 -27.01 11.79 -34.45
C VAL A 216 -26.68 12.04 -32.99
N ALA A 217 -27.68 12.45 -32.22
CA ALA A 217 -27.58 12.61 -30.77
C ALA A 217 -27.69 11.24 -30.09
N VAL A 218 -26.71 10.90 -29.25
CA VAL A 218 -26.60 9.57 -28.61
C VAL A 218 -26.61 9.69 -27.09
N GLY A 219 -27.52 8.95 -26.43
CA GLY A 219 -27.58 8.86 -24.97
C GLY A 219 -26.43 8.06 -24.36
N GLY A 220 -26.02 6.98 -25.03
CA GLY A 220 -24.91 6.14 -24.62
C GLY A 220 -25.32 5.12 -23.55
N ASP A 221 -26.52 4.57 -23.67
CA ASP A 221 -27.06 3.55 -22.77
C ASP A 221 -26.50 2.14 -23.05
N GLY A 222 -25.72 2.00 -24.13
CA GLY A 222 -24.93 0.80 -24.43
C GLY A 222 -25.71 -0.31 -25.11
N VAL A 223 -26.68 0.08 -25.95
CA VAL A 223 -27.36 -0.81 -26.90
C VAL A 223 -26.53 -0.85 -28.18
N ALA A 224 -26.49 0.25 -28.92
CA ALA A 224 -25.50 0.48 -29.97
C ALA A 224 -24.25 1.13 -29.34
N GLY A 225 -23.10 0.46 -29.45
CA GLY A 225 -21.84 0.95 -28.86
C GLY A 225 -21.77 0.89 -27.31
N PRO A 226 -20.78 1.56 -26.70
CA PRO A 226 -20.47 1.45 -25.27
C PRO A 226 -21.48 2.15 -24.34
N ASN A 227 -21.82 1.53 -23.20
CA ASN A 227 -22.50 2.28 -22.13
C ASN A 227 -21.54 3.33 -21.51
N LEU A 228 -21.88 4.61 -21.65
CA LEU A 228 -21.05 5.76 -21.26
C LEU A 228 -21.29 6.22 -19.80
N SER A 229 -22.12 5.53 -19.03
CA SER A 229 -22.53 5.96 -17.69
C SER A 229 -21.34 6.22 -16.76
N ARG A 230 -21.40 7.36 -16.07
CA ARG A 230 -20.36 7.82 -15.12
C ARG A 230 -20.20 6.86 -13.92
N LYS A 231 -21.12 5.91 -13.71
CA LYS A 231 -21.10 4.85 -12.69
C LYS A 231 -19.80 4.02 -12.78
N TRP A 232 -19.04 3.94 -11.68
CA TRP A 232 -17.72 3.29 -11.65
C TRP A 232 -17.76 1.78 -11.97
N SER A 233 -18.84 1.09 -11.62
CA SER A 233 -19.08 -0.32 -11.98
C SER A 233 -19.13 -0.51 -13.49
N VAL A 234 -19.89 0.34 -14.21
CA VAL A 234 -19.97 0.36 -15.68
C VAL A 234 -18.59 0.61 -16.28
N ARG A 235 -17.89 1.66 -15.83
CA ARG A 235 -16.54 1.99 -16.34
C ARG A 235 -15.52 0.87 -16.14
N ARG A 236 -15.63 0.07 -15.06
CA ARG A 236 -14.83 -1.15 -14.86
C ARG A 236 -15.24 -2.26 -15.85
N LYS A 237 -16.54 -2.51 -16.01
CA LYS A 237 -17.10 -3.51 -16.94
C LYS A 237 -16.63 -3.23 -18.39
N LEU A 238 -16.85 -1.99 -18.84
CA LEU A 238 -16.42 -1.45 -20.15
C LEU A 238 -14.91 -1.64 -20.42
N ALA A 239 -14.06 -1.42 -19.42
CA ALA A 239 -12.62 -1.62 -19.57
C ALA A 239 -12.24 -3.10 -19.78
N GLY A 240 -12.97 -4.04 -19.17
CA GLY A 240 -12.84 -5.47 -19.43
C GLY A 240 -13.42 -5.88 -20.78
N GLU A 241 -14.50 -5.24 -21.23
CA GLU A 241 -15.16 -5.55 -22.51
C GLU A 241 -14.36 -5.05 -23.71
N ARG A 242 -13.89 -3.79 -23.69
CA ARG A 242 -12.88 -3.28 -24.65
C ARG A 242 -11.65 -4.19 -24.72
N ARG A 243 -11.23 -4.78 -23.58
CA ARG A 243 -10.09 -5.71 -23.57
C ARG A 243 -10.42 -7.10 -24.11
N ARG A 244 -11.62 -7.62 -23.85
CA ARG A 244 -12.13 -8.88 -24.43
C ARG A 244 -12.22 -8.77 -25.95
N ALA A 245 -12.84 -7.69 -26.44
CA ALA A 245 -13.04 -7.44 -27.85
C ALA A 245 -11.72 -7.23 -28.62
N GLN A 246 -10.76 -6.51 -28.03
CA GLN A 246 -9.38 -6.46 -28.54
C GLN A 246 -8.73 -7.85 -28.64
N LEU A 247 -8.82 -8.66 -27.57
CA LEU A 247 -8.20 -9.99 -27.56
C LEU A 247 -8.88 -10.95 -28.53
N HIS A 248 -10.21 -10.86 -28.69
CA HIS A 248 -10.96 -11.64 -29.68
C HIS A 248 -10.48 -11.33 -31.10
N ARG A 249 -10.53 -10.06 -31.53
CA ARG A 249 -10.07 -9.66 -32.87
C ARG A 249 -8.59 -9.98 -33.10
N ARG A 250 -7.72 -9.88 -32.08
CA ARG A 250 -6.31 -10.34 -32.20
C ARG A 250 -6.22 -11.83 -32.55
N MET A 251 -7.08 -12.68 -32.01
CA MET A 251 -7.16 -14.10 -32.35
C MET A 251 -7.82 -14.34 -33.72
N VAL A 252 -8.79 -13.53 -34.13
CA VAL A 252 -9.46 -13.65 -35.44
C VAL A 252 -8.54 -13.18 -36.58
N TYR A 253 -7.83 -12.06 -36.40
CA TYR A 253 -7.02 -11.43 -37.45
C TYR A 253 -5.62 -12.07 -37.64
N ALA A 254 -5.14 -12.85 -36.68
CA ALA A 254 -3.81 -13.48 -36.74
C ALA A 254 -3.65 -14.46 -37.92
N PRO A 255 -2.45 -14.61 -38.51
CA PRO A 255 -2.17 -15.71 -39.44
C PRO A 255 -2.27 -17.06 -38.70
N GLY A 256 -2.60 -18.14 -39.42
CA GLY A 256 -2.95 -19.44 -38.82
C GLY A 256 -1.88 -20.00 -37.88
N TRP A 257 -0.61 -19.96 -38.30
CA TRP A 257 0.55 -20.41 -37.50
C TRP A 257 0.69 -19.66 -36.17
N ALA A 258 0.25 -18.40 -36.10
CA ALA A 258 0.39 -17.58 -34.92
C ALA A 258 -0.71 -17.83 -33.88
N LEU A 259 -1.76 -18.60 -34.20
CA LEU A 259 -2.92 -18.78 -33.33
C LEU A 259 -2.57 -19.50 -32.01
N VAL A 260 -1.77 -20.56 -32.09
CA VAL A 260 -1.33 -21.34 -30.91
C VAL A 260 -0.45 -20.51 -29.96
N PRO A 261 0.65 -19.85 -30.41
CA PRO A 261 1.43 -18.99 -29.50
C PRO A 261 0.66 -17.76 -29.02
N HIS A 262 -0.31 -17.24 -29.79
CA HIS A 262 -1.21 -16.20 -29.29
C HIS A 262 -2.12 -16.70 -28.16
N TRP A 263 -2.70 -17.90 -28.30
CA TRP A 263 -3.53 -18.54 -27.27
C TRP A 263 -2.73 -18.81 -25.98
N LEU A 264 -1.58 -19.48 -26.11
CA LEU A 264 -0.68 -19.79 -24.97
C LEU A 264 -0.25 -18.52 -24.22
N THR A 265 -0.06 -17.39 -24.91
CA THR A 265 0.36 -16.14 -24.28
C THR A 265 -0.78 -15.28 -23.72
N LEU A 266 -2.06 -15.64 -23.90
CA LEU A 266 -3.20 -14.85 -23.40
C LEU A 266 -3.15 -14.64 -21.87
N VAL A 267 -3.07 -15.74 -21.11
CA VAL A 267 -3.10 -15.69 -19.64
C VAL A 267 -1.77 -15.18 -19.05
N PRO A 268 -0.57 -15.64 -19.48
CA PRO A 268 0.70 -15.09 -19.00
C PRO A 268 0.85 -13.58 -19.25
N LEU A 269 0.47 -13.09 -20.44
CA LEU A 269 0.50 -11.65 -20.73
C LEU A 269 -0.58 -10.88 -19.95
N ALA A 270 -1.70 -11.50 -19.56
CA ALA A 270 -2.70 -10.86 -18.71
C ALA A 270 -2.24 -10.76 -17.25
N ILE A 271 -1.48 -11.73 -16.74
CA ILE A 271 -0.81 -11.67 -15.43
C ILE A 271 0.26 -10.57 -15.45
N LEU A 272 1.18 -10.60 -16.41
CA LEU A 272 2.23 -9.57 -16.56
C LEU A 272 1.63 -8.17 -16.74
N ARG A 273 0.57 -8.03 -17.55
CA ARG A 273 -0.13 -6.75 -17.70
C ARG A 273 -0.88 -6.35 -16.44
N SER A 274 -1.41 -7.28 -15.65
CA SER A 274 -2.01 -6.98 -14.35
C SER A 274 -0.99 -6.43 -13.35
N ILE A 275 0.23 -6.98 -13.31
CA ILE A 275 1.35 -6.39 -12.56
C ILE A 275 1.64 -4.97 -13.08
N LEU A 276 1.71 -4.78 -14.40
CA LEU A 276 1.88 -3.45 -15.00
C LEU A 276 0.69 -2.49 -14.74
N ARG A 277 -0.54 -2.98 -14.54
CA ARG A 277 -1.70 -2.18 -14.10
C ARG A 277 -1.57 -1.77 -12.64
N LEU A 278 -1.13 -2.67 -11.77
CA LEU A 278 -0.88 -2.39 -10.35
C LEU A 278 0.22 -1.34 -10.18
N LEU A 279 1.33 -1.47 -10.90
CA LEU A 279 2.39 -0.46 -10.99
C LEU A 279 1.86 0.89 -11.49
N ARG A 280 0.93 0.90 -12.47
CA ARG A 280 0.22 2.10 -12.95
C ARG A 280 -0.91 2.60 -12.02
N LYS A 281 -1.06 2.02 -10.82
CA LYS A 281 -2.11 2.35 -9.84
C LYS A 281 -3.53 2.18 -10.39
N GLU A 282 -3.72 1.13 -11.21
CA GLU A 282 -4.99 0.67 -11.74
C GLU A 282 -5.45 -0.70 -11.16
N PRO A 283 -5.46 -0.96 -9.83
CA PRO A 283 -5.95 -2.25 -9.30
C PRO A 283 -7.39 -2.56 -9.74
N GLY A 284 -8.18 -1.52 -10.03
CA GLY A 284 -9.54 -1.64 -10.54
C GLY A 284 -9.69 -2.27 -11.93
N SER A 285 -8.64 -2.33 -12.77
CA SER A 285 -8.67 -2.93 -14.12
C SER A 285 -8.07 -4.34 -14.20
N VAL A 286 -7.35 -4.80 -13.16
CA VAL A 286 -6.74 -6.15 -13.08
C VAL A 286 -7.75 -7.27 -13.36
N GLY A 287 -8.88 -7.29 -12.65
CA GLY A 287 -9.93 -8.31 -12.86
C GLY A 287 -10.57 -8.26 -14.25
N GLY A 288 -10.55 -7.08 -14.92
CA GLY A 288 -10.99 -6.95 -16.31
C GLY A 288 -9.96 -7.45 -17.32
N GLU A 289 -8.67 -7.19 -17.09
CA GLU A 289 -7.56 -7.66 -17.93
C GLU A 289 -7.42 -9.19 -17.86
N LEU A 290 -7.52 -9.79 -16.67
CA LEU A 290 -7.56 -11.25 -16.47
C LEU A 290 -8.86 -11.86 -17.02
N GLY A 291 -10.03 -11.34 -16.61
CA GLY A 291 -11.33 -11.87 -17.04
C GLY A 291 -11.53 -11.83 -18.57
N ALA A 292 -10.98 -10.83 -19.25
CA ALA A 292 -10.93 -10.77 -20.71
C ALA A 292 -10.09 -11.91 -21.31
N ALA A 293 -8.90 -12.17 -20.76
CA ALA A 293 -8.00 -13.21 -21.27
C ALA A 293 -8.57 -14.61 -21.09
N PHE A 294 -9.09 -14.94 -19.90
CA PHE A 294 -9.75 -16.24 -19.65
C PHE A 294 -10.97 -16.44 -20.57
N ARG A 295 -11.86 -15.43 -20.70
CA ARG A 295 -13.05 -15.53 -21.58
C ARG A 295 -12.71 -15.71 -23.06
N VAL A 296 -11.56 -15.22 -23.54
CA VAL A 296 -11.13 -15.44 -24.93
C VAL A 296 -10.40 -16.78 -25.07
N ALA A 297 -9.54 -17.16 -24.12
CA ALA A 297 -8.84 -18.45 -24.13
C ALA A 297 -9.78 -19.65 -24.12
N PHE A 298 -10.93 -19.53 -23.44
CA PHE A 298 -11.98 -20.55 -23.34
C PHE A 298 -13.25 -20.19 -24.13
N SER A 299 -13.14 -19.41 -25.21
CA SER A 299 -14.27 -18.99 -26.06
C SER A 299 -14.81 -20.06 -27.02
N GLY A 300 -14.30 -21.29 -26.96
CA GLY A 300 -14.73 -22.41 -27.79
C GLY A 300 -14.62 -22.11 -29.29
N MET A 301 -15.70 -22.36 -30.03
CA MET A 301 -15.73 -22.19 -31.49
C MET A 301 -15.83 -20.74 -31.98
N ALA A 302 -16.04 -19.74 -31.11
CA ALA A 302 -16.33 -18.36 -31.51
C ALA A 302 -15.21 -17.74 -32.38
N VAL A 303 -13.95 -17.88 -31.97
CA VAL A 303 -12.80 -17.46 -32.77
C VAL A 303 -12.75 -18.23 -34.10
N GLY A 304 -13.10 -19.52 -34.11
CA GLY A 304 -13.12 -20.36 -35.29
C GLY A 304 -14.17 -19.94 -36.33
N SER A 305 -15.40 -19.63 -35.89
CA SER A 305 -16.48 -19.17 -36.77
C SER A 305 -16.20 -17.76 -37.31
N ALA A 306 -15.75 -16.82 -36.46
CA ALA A 306 -15.34 -15.49 -36.89
C ALA A 306 -14.20 -15.54 -37.92
N ARG A 307 -13.18 -16.39 -37.72
CA ARG A 307 -12.11 -16.63 -38.71
C ARG A 307 -12.64 -17.18 -40.04
N ARG A 308 -13.55 -18.15 -40.00
CA ARG A 308 -14.17 -18.74 -41.22
C ARG A 308 -14.96 -17.70 -42.02
N ARG A 309 -15.69 -16.81 -41.35
CA ARG A 309 -16.43 -15.70 -42.00
C ARG A 309 -15.47 -14.69 -42.63
N LEU A 310 -14.48 -14.22 -41.87
CA LEU A 310 -13.42 -13.34 -42.38
C LEU A 310 -12.70 -13.93 -43.61
N SER A 311 -12.41 -15.25 -43.62
CA SER A 311 -11.75 -15.90 -44.76
C SER A 311 -12.63 -16.09 -46.00
N ARG A 312 -13.97 -16.03 -45.87
CA ARG A 312 -14.91 -16.10 -47.00
C ARG A 312 -15.12 -14.73 -47.65
N ALA A 313 -15.24 -13.70 -46.84
CA ALA A 313 -15.53 -12.33 -47.28
C ALA A 313 -14.29 -11.57 -47.80
N ARG A 314 -13.08 -11.95 -47.38
CA ARG A 314 -11.85 -11.20 -47.69
C ARG A 314 -11.41 -11.41 -49.15
N THR A 315 -11.41 -10.33 -49.91
CA THR A 315 -10.86 -10.24 -51.27
C THR A 315 -9.47 -9.60 -51.30
N VAL A 316 -9.21 -8.58 -50.47
CA VAL A 316 -7.93 -7.82 -50.47
C VAL A 316 -6.97 -8.21 -49.33
N GLY A 317 -5.72 -7.77 -49.43
CA GLY A 317 -4.70 -7.98 -48.40
C GLY A 317 -4.78 -7.00 -47.24
N TRP A 318 -4.26 -7.39 -46.07
CA TRP A 318 -4.14 -6.52 -44.89
C TRP A 318 -3.35 -5.21 -45.14
N ALA A 319 -2.51 -5.17 -46.18
CA ALA A 319 -1.82 -3.96 -46.61
C ALA A 319 -2.77 -2.84 -47.06
N ALA A 320 -3.91 -3.18 -47.69
CA ALA A 320 -4.88 -2.19 -48.18
C ALA A 320 -5.52 -1.35 -47.06
N ILE A 321 -5.55 -1.89 -45.82
CA ILE A 321 -6.08 -1.17 -44.65
C ILE A 321 -4.98 -0.65 -43.72
N ALA A 322 -3.70 -0.85 -44.06
CA ALA A 322 -2.58 -0.42 -43.21
C ALA A 322 -2.49 1.11 -43.06
N PRO A 323 -2.74 1.95 -44.09
CA PRO A 323 -2.76 3.41 -43.93
C PRO A 323 -3.88 3.92 -43.01
N LEU A 324 -4.99 3.18 -42.89
CA LEU A 324 -6.15 3.57 -42.08
C LEU A 324 -5.98 3.24 -40.57
N ARG A 325 -4.80 2.75 -40.16
CA ARG A 325 -4.48 2.33 -38.78
C ARG A 325 -3.58 3.34 -38.07
N LEU A 326 -4.06 3.89 -36.95
CA LEU A 326 -3.34 4.84 -36.11
C LEU A 326 -1.93 4.34 -35.67
N PRO A 327 -0.82 4.91 -36.17
CA PRO A 327 0.53 4.49 -35.79
C PRO A 327 0.87 4.87 -34.34
N PHE A 328 1.80 4.13 -33.74
CA PHE A 328 2.19 4.34 -32.34
C PHE A 328 2.91 5.68 -32.07
N ALA A 329 3.33 6.41 -33.10
CA ALA A 329 3.81 7.79 -32.97
C ALA A 329 2.66 8.74 -32.59
N GLU A 330 1.59 8.77 -33.39
CA GLU A 330 0.40 9.60 -33.13
C GLU A 330 -0.30 9.23 -31.83
N VAL A 331 -0.45 7.93 -31.54
CA VAL A 331 -1.03 7.46 -30.28
C VAL A 331 -0.18 7.84 -29.05
N ARG A 332 1.13 8.09 -29.23
CA ARG A 332 1.98 8.71 -28.18
C ARG A 332 1.79 10.24 -28.14
N ARG A 333 1.77 10.92 -29.29
CA ARG A 333 1.58 12.38 -29.42
C ARG A 333 0.23 12.85 -28.84
N GLY A 334 -0.88 12.26 -29.26
CA GLY A 334 -2.21 12.57 -28.72
C GLY A 334 -2.34 12.29 -27.21
N ARG A 335 -1.61 11.29 -26.69
CA ARG A 335 -1.52 11.05 -25.24
C ARG A 335 -0.59 11.99 -24.50
N ALA A 336 0.36 12.65 -25.16
CA ALA A 336 1.16 13.73 -24.58
C ALA A 336 0.31 15.01 -24.49
N LEU A 337 -0.32 15.40 -25.60
CA LEU A 337 -1.22 16.56 -25.64
C LEU A 337 -2.38 16.45 -24.63
N LYS A 338 -3.04 15.28 -24.53
CA LYS A 338 -4.09 15.03 -23.51
C LYS A 338 -3.55 14.95 -22.06
N ARG A 339 -2.22 14.89 -21.83
CA ARG A 339 -1.62 15.18 -20.51
C ARG A 339 -1.43 16.67 -20.31
N GLU A 340 -0.74 17.35 -21.22
CA GLU A 340 -0.36 18.76 -21.08
C GLU A 340 -1.60 19.64 -20.85
N ALA A 341 -2.62 19.51 -21.69
CA ALA A 341 -3.89 20.23 -21.57
C ALA A 341 -4.64 19.98 -20.23
N ALA A 342 -4.30 18.90 -19.51
CA ALA A 342 -4.91 18.53 -18.25
C ALA A 342 -3.95 18.64 -17.03
N MET A 343 -2.66 18.90 -17.27
CA MET A 343 -1.72 19.43 -16.28
C MET A 343 -1.96 20.93 -16.09
N VAL A 344 -2.15 21.68 -17.19
CA VAL A 344 -2.54 23.11 -17.16
C VAL A 344 -3.81 23.30 -16.32
N ARG A 345 -4.87 22.51 -16.58
CA ARG A 345 -6.11 22.50 -15.76
C ARG A 345 -5.93 22.11 -14.29
N GLN A 346 -4.76 21.62 -13.87
CA GLN A 346 -4.48 21.21 -12.48
C GLN A 346 -3.46 22.10 -11.76
N GLN A 347 -2.66 22.91 -12.48
CA GLN A 347 -1.71 23.82 -11.84
C GLN A 347 -2.42 24.89 -10.99
N GLY A 348 -3.59 25.37 -11.42
CA GLY A 348 -4.42 26.30 -10.63
C GLY A 348 -5.02 25.78 -9.31
N GLU A 349 -4.85 24.49 -8.96
CA GLU A 349 -5.36 23.91 -7.69
C GLU A 349 -4.25 23.49 -6.70
N ARG A 350 -2.96 23.61 -7.05
CA ARG A 350 -1.86 23.02 -6.25
C ARG A 350 -1.04 24.06 -5.47
N GLN A 351 -1.42 24.30 -4.23
CA GLN A 351 -0.47 24.78 -3.22
C GLN A 351 0.58 23.69 -2.96
N GLU A 352 1.85 23.98 -3.26
CA GLU A 352 2.96 23.09 -2.90
C GLU A 352 3.30 23.22 -1.41
N LEU A 353 3.75 22.12 -0.81
CA LEU A 353 4.23 22.11 0.57
C LEU A 353 5.71 22.50 0.58
N ASP A 354 6.00 23.79 0.38
CA ASP A 354 7.35 24.34 0.48
C ASP A 354 7.93 24.10 1.89
N PHE A 355 8.71 23.03 2.00
CA PHE A 355 9.25 22.53 3.26
C PHE A 355 10.32 23.46 3.85
N TRP A 356 11.00 24.25 3.03
CA TRP A 356 12.06 25.15 3.48
C TRP A 356 11.51 26.54 3.80
N GLY A 357 10.74 27.17 2.90
CA GLY A 357 10.10 28.46 3.15
C GLY A 357 9.02 28.41 4.24
N THR A 358 8.37 27.27 4.46
CA THR A 358 7.49 27.07 5.64
C THR A 358 8.21 26.53 6.89
N GLY A 359 9.54 26.67 6.97
CA GLY A 359 10.33 26.45 8.20
C GLY A 359 10.45 25.00 8.68
N GLY A 360 9.95 24.02 7.92
CA GLY A 360 10.03 22.61 8.27
C GLY A 360 11.49 22.12 8.33
N GLY A 361 12.28 22.43 7.30
CA GLY A 361 13.70 22.07 7.24
C GLY A 361 14.50 22.63 8.42
N TRP A 362 14.31 23.90 8.78
CA TRP A 362 14.94 24.52 9.94
C TRP A 362 14.52 23.88 11.27
N THR A 363 13.25 23.50 11.42
CA THR A 363 12.76 22.82 12.63
C THR A 363 13.40 21.43 12.79
N VAL A 364 13.52 20.67 11.69
CA VAL A 364 14.17 19.36 11.70
C VAL A 364 15.68 19.48 11.92
N LEU A 365 16.33 20.50 11.35
CA LEU A 365 17.76 20.77 11.57
C LEU A 365 18.05 21.14 13.03
N ALA A 366 17.20 21.95 13.66
CA ALA A 366 17.32 22.25 15.08
C ALA A 366 17.19 20.99 15.96
N MET A 367 16.21 20.13 15.68
CA MET A 367 16.03 18.86 16.42
C MET A 367 17.15 17.84 16.13
N LEU A 368 17.76 17.87 14.94
CA LEU A 368 18.97 17.12 14.62
C LEU A 368 20.16 17.62 15.44
N ALA A 369 20.34 18.94 15.58
CA ALA A 369 21.41 19.51 16.41
C ALA A 369 21.26 19.10 17.89
N VAL A 370 20.04 19.10 18.44
CA VAL A 370 19.77 18.59 19.80
C VAL A 370 20.04 17.08 19.89
N GLY A 371 19.54 16.27 18.96
CA GLY A 371 19.76 14.82 18.95
C GLY A 371 21.25 14.44 18.86
N VAL A 372 22.01 15.12 18.00
CA VAL A 372 23.46 14.94 17.88
C VAL A 372 24.17 15.40 19.16
N LEU A 373 23.81 16.54 19.75
CA LEU A 373 24.46 17.02 20.98
C LEU A 373 24.30 16.02 22.14
N LEU A 374 23.08 15.49 22.34
CA LEU A 374 22.79 14.56 23.45
C LEU A 374 23.43 13.18 23.26
N PHE A 375 23.42 12.65 22.03
CA PHE A 375 23.92 11.31 21.73
C PHE A 375 25.31 11.29 21.07
N TYR A 376 26.04 12.42 21.04
CA TYR A 376 27.43 12.49 20.56
C TYR A 376 28.37 11.46 21.20
N PRO A 377 28.29 11.12 22.51
CA PRO A 377 29.13 10.06 23.10
C PRO A 377 28.91 8.65 22.51
N LEU A 378 27.82 8.44 21.76
CA LEU A 378 27.54 7.19 21.05
C LEU A 378 27.98 7.26 19.57
N ALA A 379 28.27 8.46 19.05
CA ALA A 379 28.69 8.64 17.66
C ALA A 379 30.07 8.03 17.40
N GLY A 380 30.21 7.25 16.33
CA GLY A 380 31.44 6.50 16.02
C GLY A 380 31.56 5.15 16.74
N SER A 381 30.63 4.79 17.63
CA SER A 381 30.56 3.43 18.18
C SER A 381 30.10 2.41 17.13
N GLY A 382 30.62 1.18 17.20
CA GLY A 382 30.25 0.10 16.27
C GLY A 382 28.89 -0.54 16.59
N ALA A 383 28.46 -0.44 17.85
CA ALA A 383 27.15 -0.83 18.36
C ALA A 383 26.82 -0.05 19.64
N ILE A 384 25.58 -0.20 20.12
CA ILE A 384 25.14 0.26 21.43
C ILE A 384 24.51 -0.90 22.20
N THR A 385 24.71 -0.92 23.51
CA THR A 385 24.28 -2.01 24.41
C THR A 385 23.73 -1.47 25.72
N GLY A 386 22.95 -2.29 26.42
CA GLY A 386 22.43 -1.95 27.75
C GLY A 386 20.99 -1.44 27.72
N GLY A 387 20.32 -1.50 28.87
CA GLY A 387 18.86 -1.54 28.90
C GLY A 387 18.37 -2.71 28.06
N GLY A 388 17.48 -2.45 27.09
CA GLY A 388 16.97 -3.44 26.14
C GLY A 388 17.81 -3.58 24.86
N MET A 389 18.95 -2.88 24.77
CA MET A 389 19.79 -2.88 23.57
C MET A 389 20.79 -4.03 23.54
N LEU A 390 20.71 -4.80 22.45
CA LEU A 390 21.70 -5.76 22.00
C LEU A 390 22.17 -5.36 20.59
N PRO A 391 23.38 -5.75 20.16
CA PRO A 391 23.81 -5.59 18.78
C PRO A 391 22.92 -6.41 17.83
N LEU A 392 22.96 -6.07 16.55
CA LEU A 392 22.44 -6.89 15.46
C LEU A 392 23.52 -7.84 14.93
N ASN A 393 23.12 -8.98 14.36
CA ASN A 393 24.03 -9.88 13.64
C ASN A 393 24.89 -9.15 12.60
N SER A 394 26.11 -9.66 12.38
CA SER A 394 27.14 -8.99 11.59
C SER A 394 26.86 -8.98 10.09
N SER A 395 26.15 -9.99 9.54
CA SER A 395 25.77 -10.00 8.13
C SER A 395 24.28 -9.72 7.92
N VAL A 396 23.96 -9.04 6.81
CA VAL A 396 22.59 -8.87 6.34
C VAL A 396 21.94 -10.23 6.02
N GLY A 397 22.71 -11.23 5.58
CA GLY A 397 22.22 -12.58 5.31
C GLY A 397 21.59 -13.24 6.53
N GLU A 398 22.24 -13.16 7.69
CA GLU A 398 21.75 -13.70 8.96
C GLU A 398 20.44 -13.02 9.38
N LEU A 399 20.37 -11.68 9.32
CA LEU A 399 19.16 -10.90 9.65
C LEU A 399 17.93 -11.35 8.85
N TRP A 400 18.08 -11.52 7.53
CA TRP A 400 16.98 -11.99 6.68
C TRP A 400 16.71 -13.50 6.86
N SER A 401 17.71 -14.29 7.25
CA SER A 401 17.52 -15.71 7.58
C SER A 401 16.66 -15.91 8.84
N ASN A 402 16.73 -14.97 9.80
CA ASN A 402 16.02 -15.00 11.07
C ASN A 402 14.53 -14.62 10.96
N LEU A 403 14.00 -14.31 9.78
CA LEU A 403 12.60 -13.93 9.59
C LEU A 403 11.63 -15.13 9.53
N GLY A 404 10.34 -14.85 9.76
CA GLY A 404 9.24 -15.80 9.52
C GLY A 404 9.15 -16.93 10.54
N TYR A 405 9.63 -18.12 10.16
CA TYR A 405 9.60 -19.35 10.97
C TYR A 405 10.87 -20.16 10.74
N GLY A 406 11.52 -20.64 11.81
CA GLY A 406 12.79 -21.37 11.71
C GLY A 406 13.46 -21.56 13.07
N TRP A 407 14.75 -21.90 13.07
CA TRP A 407 15.55 -21.94 14.30
C TRP A 407 15.55 -20.59 15.03
N ARG A 408 15.54 -20.64 16.36
CA ARG A 408 15.74 -19.53 17.30
C ARG A 408 16.88 -19.93 18.21
N ASP A 409 18.00 -19.23 18.13
CA ASP A 409 19.21 -19.58 18.90
C ASP A 409 19.20 -18.94 20.30
N ILE A 410 18.11 -19.17 21.03
CA ILE A 410 17.87 -18.65 22.38
C ILE A 410 17.99 -19.81 23.38
N ASN A 411 18.84 -19.64 24.39
CA ASN A 411 19.13 -20.64 25.42
C ASN A 411 19.62 -21.97 24.80
N LEU A 412 18.84 -23.04 24.89
CA LEU A 412 19.17 -24.34 24.27
C LEU A 412 18.82 -24.41 22.77
N GLY A 413 18.04 -23.46 22.28
CA GLY A 413 17.58 -23.36 20.89
C GLY A 413 16.29 -24.16 20.60
N PHE A 414 15.45 -23.62 19.72
CA PHE A 414 14.18 -24.23 19.33
C PHE A 414 13.73 -23.81 17.93
N THR A 415 12.78 -24.52 17.32
CA THR A 415 12.10 -24.07 16.09
C THR A 415 10.83 -23.31 16.42
N GLY A 416 10.73 -22.05 15.98
CA GLY A 416 9.63 -21.15 16.34
C GLY A 416 9.42 -19.99 15.37
N ALA A 417 8.34 -19.25 15.56
CA ALA A 417 8.11 -17.99 14.87
C ALA A 417 9.15 -16.93 15.26
N ALA A 418 9.46 -16.04 14.32
CA ALA A 418 10.13 -14.79 14.63
C ALA A 418 9.11 -13.77 15.18
N ASP A 419 9.56 -12.84 16.02
CA ASP A 419 8.78 -11.62 16.27
C ASP A 419 8.71 -10.78 14.99
N PRO A 420 7.55 -10.20 14.63
CA PRO A 420 7.42 -9.24 13.54
C PRO A 420 8.43 -8.07 13.57
N PHE A 421 8.92 -7.71 14.77
CA PHE A 421 9.98 -6.72 14.96
C PHE A 421 11.28 -7.07 14.23
N SER A 422 11.62 -8.35 14.11
CA SER A 422 12.80 -8.82 13.36
C SER A 422 12.80 -8.35 11.90
N ALA A 423 11.62 -8.23 11.27
CA ALA A 423 11.50 -7.71 9.90
C ALA A 423 11.82 -6.21 9.81
N VAL A 424 11.52 -5.44 10.87
CA VAL A 424 11.89 -4.02 10.96
C VAL A 424 13.40 -3.89 11.18
N LEU A 425 13.98 -4.71 12.07
CA LEU A 425 15.43 -4.76 12.31
C LEU A 425 16.22 -5.19 11.07
N ALA A 426 15.75 -6.18 10.31
CA ALA A 426 16.38 -6.61 9.06
C ALA A 426 16.37 -5.50 8.00
N VAL A 427 15.27 -4.75 7.86
CA VAL A 427 15.21 -3.58 6.97
C VAL A 427 16.16 -2.47 7.43
N LEU A 428 16.23 -2.16 8.73
CA LEU A 428 17.15 -1.15 9.27
C LEU A 428 18.61 -1.55 9.10
N GLY A 429 18.99 -2.78 9.46
CA GLY A 429 20.35 -3.31 9.31
C GLY A 429 20.79 -3.43 7.84
N THR A 430 19.86 -3.57 6.90
CA THR A 430 20.16 -3.52 5.46
C THR A 430 20.59 -2.12 4.99
N LEU A 431 20.22 -1.04 5.70
CA LEU A 431 20.68 0.32 5.38
C LEU A 431 22.17 0.51 5.68
N THR A 432 22.67 -0.12 6.74
CA THR A 432 24.10 -0.12 7.12
C THR A 432 24.73 -1.48 6.86
N PHE A 433 24.59 -2.00 5.63
CA PHE A 433 24.92 -3.37 5.23
C PHE A 433 26.36 -3.82 5.54
N TRP A 434 27.30 -2.89 5.72
CA TRP A 434 28.69 -3.17 6.10
C TRP A 434 28.86 -3.47 7.59
N GLN A 435 27.94 -2.99 8.44
CA GLN A 435 27.93 -3.17 9.89
C GLN A 435 26.51 -2.90 10.42
N PRO A 436 25.61 -3.90 10.45
CA PRO A 436 24.18 -3.67 10.69
C PRO A 436 23.86 -2.99 12.02
N SER A 437 24.66 -3.21 13.07
CA SER A 437 24.49 -2.56 14.39
C SER A 437 24.59 -1.02 14.35
N VAL A 438 25.27 -0.44 13.36
CA VAL A 438 25.35 1.03 13.20
C VAL A 438 23.99 1.66 12.88
N SER A 439 23.04 0.89 12.31
CA SER A 439 21.66 1.37 12.11
C SER A 439 20.95 1.73 13.43
N LEU A 440 21.30 1.08 14.55
CA LEU A 440 20.76 1.40 15.87
C LEU A 440 21.40 2.67 16.46
N VAL A 441 22.70 2.87 16.23
CA VAL A 441 23.41 4.11 16.61
C VAL A 441 22.84 5.31 15.84
N ALA A 442 22.62 5.14 14.53
CA ALA A 442 21.99 6.13 13.67
C ALA A 442 20.53 6.41 14.09
N LEU A 443 19.77 5.39 14.51
CA LEU A 443 18.41 5.54 15.04
C LEU A 443 18.37 6.42 16.30
N TRP A 444 19.31 6.27 17.23
CA TRP A 444 19.39 7.13 18.43
C TRP A 444 19.70 8.58 18.06
N LEU A 445 20.72 8.82 17.23
CA LEU A 445 21.09 10.16 16.74
C LEU A 445 19.97 10.86 15.96
N LEU A 446 19.16 10.09 15.22
CA LEU A 446 18.09 10.60 14.35
C LEU A 446 16.69 10.55 14.99
N ALA A 447 16.53 10.08 16.21
CA ALA A 447 15.21 9.89 16.84
C ALA A 447 14.40 11.20 16.91
N LEU A 448 15.00 12.26 17.47
CA LEU A 448 14.39 13.58 17.60
C LEU A 448 14.02 14.21 16.24
N PRO A 449 14.92 14.34 15.24
CA PRO A 449 14.57 14.93 13.94
C PRO A 449 13.56 14.09 13.13
N LEU A 450 13.55 12.75 13.24
CA LEU A 450 12.56 11.91 12.54
C LEU A 450 11.16 11.99 13.19
N ALA A 451 11.09 12.09 14.52
CA ALA A 451 9.85 12.37 15.23
C ALA A 451 9.32 13.78 14.89
N ALA A 452 10.20 14.79 14.88
CA ALA A 452 9.87 16.17 14.51
C ALA A 452 9.34 16.26 13.06
N LEU A 453 10.02 15.64 12.09
CA LEU A 453 9.60 15.62 10.69
C LEU A 453 8.23 14.95 10.52
N GLY A 454 8.00 13.82 11.19
CA GLY A 454 6.71 13.14 11.20
C GLY A 454 5.58 14.01 11.76
N ALA A 455 5.81 14.64 12.92
CA ALA A 455 4.84 15.51 13.58
C ALA A 455 4.58 16.81 12.78
N TRP A 456 5.59 17.38 12.12
CA TRP A 456 5.42 18.50 11.20
C TRP A 456 4.52 18.15 10.02
N LEU A 457 4.76 16.99 9.38
CA LEU A 457 3.94 16.49 8.27
C LEU A 457 2.50 16.17 8.71
N ALA A 458 2.33 15.54 9.88
CA ALA A 458 1.02 15.30 10.49
C ALA A 458 0.26 16.62 10.72
N ALA A 459 0.91 17.61 11.33
CA ALA A 459 0.34 18.95 11.56
C ALA A 459 0.00 19.68 10.26
N ALA A 460 0.75 19.47 9.18
CA ALA A 460 0.43 20.02 7.85
C ALA A 460 -0.88 19.49 7.24
N ARG A 461 -1.50 18.44 7.82
CA ARG A 461 -2.88 18.01 7.50
C ARG A 461 -3.96 18.69 8.35
N LEU A 462 -3.58 19.27 9.48
CA LEU A 462 -4.48 19.94 10.43
C LEU A 462 -4.49 21.47 10.22
N THR A 463 -3.34 22.07 9.91
CA THR A 463 -3.17 23.52 9.80
C THR A 463 -2.33 23.96 8.59
N VAL A 464 -2.74 25.11 8.01
CA VAL A 464 -1.99 25.80 6.96
C VAL A 464 -0.80 26.60 7.50
N ARG A 465 -0.80 26.94 8.80
CA ARG A 465 0.15 27.88 9.41
C ARG A 465 1.51 27.24 9.70
N PRO A 466 2.64 27.76 9.16
CA PRO A 466 3.98 27.22 9.39
C PRO A 466 4.36 27.09 10.88
N THR A 467 4.15 28.15 11.66
CA THR A 467 4.49 28.19 13.10
C THR A 467 3.78 27.13 13.93
N LEU A 468 2.54 26.79 13.59
CA LEU A 468 1.77 25.75 14.29
C LEU A 468 2.20 24.32 13.89
N ARG A 469 2.86 24.15 12.74
CA ARG A 469 3.52 22.88 12.37
C ARG A 469 4.85 22.72 13.10
N ALA A 470 5.62 23.80 13.23
CA ALA A 470 6.86 23.83 14.01
C ALA A 470 6.58 23.56 15.50
N PHE A 471 5.56 24.19 16.09
CA PHE A 471 5.06 23.90 17.43
C PHE A 471 4.81 22.39 17.64
N ALA A 472 4.03 21.77 16.75
CA ALA A 472 3.72 20.35 16.84
C ALA A 472 4.96 19.45 16.72
N ALA A 473 5.91 19.83 15.85
CA ALA A 473 7.15 19.12 15.63
C ALA A 473 8.07 19.11 16.87
N VAL A 474 8.30 20.29 17.45
CA VAL A 474 9.14 20.44 18.66
C VAL A 474 8.48 19.79 19.87
N VAL A 475 7.18 20.02 20.09
CA VAL A 475 6.47 19.47 21.26
C VAL A 475 6.35 17.94 21.20
N TYR A 476 6.25 17.34 20.01
CA TYR A 476 6.28 15.87 19.89
C TYR A 476 7.70 15.31 20.06
N ALA A 477 8.71 15.91 19.41
CA ALA A 477 10.10 15.45 19.51
C ALA A 477 10.72 15.61 20.90
N LEU A 478 10.18 16.50 21.74
CA LEU A 478 10.57 16.69 23.14
C LEU A 478 9.61 16.02 24.14
N ALA A 479 8.71 15.13 23.69
CA ALA A 479 7.78 14.43 24.57
C ALA A 479 8.54 13.49 25.54
N PRO A 480 8.26 13.49 26.87
CA PRO A 480 9.04 12.72 27.85
C PRO A 480 9.08 11.21 27.57
N THR A 481 8.00 10.66 26.99
CA THR A 481 7.94 9.25 26.52
C THR A 481 9.11 8.82 25.64
N LEU A 482 9.63 9.71 24.80
CA LEU A 482 10.74 9.41 23.89
C LEU A 482 12.07 9.34 24.63
N PHE A 483 12.34 10.30 25.53
CA PHE A 483 13.56 10.29 26.35
C PHE A 483 13.64 9.06 27.26
N VAL A 484 12.53 8.69 27.91
CA VAL A 484 12.46 7.47 28.74
C VAL A 484 12.72 6.20 27.90
N ALA A 485 12.21 6.14 26.66
CA ALA A 485 12.49 5.02 25.76
C ALA A 485 13.95 4.98 25.28
N LEU A 486 14.58 6.14 25.03
CA LEU A 486 15.97 6.27 24.62
C LEU A 486 16.96 5.93 25.76
N GLN A 487 16.71 6.42 26.97
CA GLN A 487 17.50 6.12 28.18
C GLN A 487 17.41 4.64 28.57
N GLY A 488 16.20 4.06 28.54
CA GLY A 488 15.96 2.67 28.89
C GLY A 488 16.34 1.67 27.80
N GLY A 489 16.84 2.11 26.64
CA GLY A 489 17.25 1.21 25.57
C GLY A 489 16.11 0.40 24.96
N ARG A 490 14.94 1.01 24.70
CA ARG A 490 13.74 0.35 24.17
C ARG A 490 13.53 0.67 22.67
N PRO A 491 14.15 -0.07 21.72
CA PRO A 491 14.18 0.32 20.31
C PRO A 491 12.79 0.22 19.64
N GLY A 492 11.97 -0.76 20.02
CA GLY A 492 10.58 -0.86 19.57
C GLY A 492 9.73 0.36 19.98
N ALA A 493 9.90 0.84 21.21
CA ALA A 493 9.24 2.06 21.69
C ALA A 493 9.68 3.32 20.93
N VAL A 494 10.99 3.50 20.74
CA VAL A 494 11.56 4.63 19.96
C VAL A 494 11.02 4.63 18.53
N LEU A 495 11.05 3.47 17.86
CA LEU A 495 10.52 3.34 16.49
C LEU A 495 8.99 3.55 16.43
N ALA A 496 8.22 3.04 17.39
CA ALA A 496 6.78 3.27 17.45
C ALA A 496 6.46 4.76 17.63
N HIS A 497 7.16 5.44 18.54
CA HIS A 497 7.05 6.89 18.73
C HIS A 497 7.36 7.67 17.45
N ILE A 498 8.47 7.35 16.76
CA ILE A 498 8.86 7.98 15.49
C ILE A 498 7.80 7.73 14.41
N LEU A 499 7.26 6.51 14.27
CA LEU A 499 6.35 6.14 13.18
C LEU A 499 4.91 6.65 13.36
N LEU A 500 4.44 6.87 14.59
CA LEU A 500 3.06 7.24 14.91
C LEU A 500 2.55 8.51 14.16
N PRO A 501 3.29 9.62 14.08
CA PRO A 501 2.89 10.78 13.27
C PRO A 501 2.83 10.50 11.77
N TRP A 502 3.77 9.71 11.23
CA TRP A 502 3.77 9.33 9.82
C TRP A 502 2.57 8.43 9.48
N LEU A 503 2.17 7.55 10.40
CA LEU A 503 0.97 6.73 10.30
C LEU A 503 -0.29 7.61 10.20
N PHE A 504 -0.39 8.64 11.04
CA PHE A 504 -1.49 9.61 11.00
C PHE A 504 -1.49 10.44 9.70
N PHE A 505 -0.33 10.93 9.27
CA PHE A 505 -0.15 11.68 8.01
C PHE A 505 -0.58 10.88 6.78
N ALA A 506 -0.19 9.61 6.70
CA ALA A 506 -0.57 8.69 5.63
C ALA A 506 -2.06 8.30 5.72
N GLY A 507 -2.55 7.96 6.91
CA GLY A 507 -3.92 7.53 7.16
C GLY A 507 -4.98 8.56 6.75
N LEU A 508 -4.75 9.85 7.06
CA LEU A 508 -5.61 10.94 6.59
C LEU A 508 -5.68 11.05 5.05
N ALA A 509 -4.65 10.55 4.34
CA ALA A 509 -4.60 10.49 2.89
C ALA A 509 -5.09 9.14 2.30
N ALA A 510 -5.15 8.05 3.07
CA ALA A 510 -5.52 6.69 2.61
C ALA A 510 -6.87 6.64 1.87
N ARG A 511 -7.87 7.40 2.34
CA ARG A 511 -9.18 7.49 1.65
C ARG A 511 -9.09 8.16 0.26
N ARG A 512 -8.04 8.94 -0.01
CA ARG A 512 -7.85 9.72 -1.26
C ARG A 512 -7.15 8.91 -2.36
N SER A 513 -6.13 8.10 -2.06
CA SER A 513 -5.40 7.29 -3.05
C SER A 513 -5.02 5.89 -2.54
N TRP A 514 -4.90 4.93 -3.46
CA TRP A 514 -4.40 3.58 -3.15
C TRP A 514 -2.95 3.62 -2.64
N THR A 515 -2.12 4.50 -3.21
CA THR A 515 -0.74 4.73 -2.78
C THR A 515 -0.66 5.10 -1.31
N ALA A 516 -1.43 6.11 -0.87
CA ALA A 516 -1.44 6.53 0.53
C ALA A 516 -1.97 5.43 1.46
N SER A 517 -2.95 4.64 1.03
CA SER A 517 -3.43 3.50 1.82
C SER A 517 -2.35 2.41 1.98
N ALA A 518 -1.62 2.08 0.91
CA ALA A 518 -0.52 1.14 0.96
C ALA A 518 0.66 1.64 1.83
N THR A 519 0.99 2.94 1.75
CA THR A 519 1.93 3.58 2.68
C THR A 519 1.44 3.48 4.12
N THR A 520 0.14 3.72 4.37
CA THR A 520 -0.47 3.56 5.70
C THR A 520 -0.38 2.11 6.19
N ALA A 521 -0.60 1.13 5.32
CA ALA A 521 -0.54 -0.29 5.64
C ALA A 521 0.87 -0.76 6.04
N LEU A 522 1.90 -0.29 5.33
CA LEU A 522 3.30 -0.58 5.67
C LEU A 522 3.73 0.10 6.98
N ILE A 523 3.39 1.38 7.17
CA ILE A 523 3.71 2.08 8.42
C ILE A 523 2.94 1.45 9.59
N ALA A 524 1.65 1.13 9.43
CA ALA A 524 0.86 0.47 10.47
C ALA A 524 1.47 -0.89 10.87
N ALA A 525 1.90 -1.68 9.88
CA ALA A 525 2.57 -2.96 10.13
C ALA A 525 3.91 -2.76 10.87
N ALA A 526 4.70 -1.75 10.54
CA ALA A 526 5.93 -1.42 11.26
C ALA A 526 5.66 -0.90 12.68
N THR A 527 4.72 0.04 12.88
CA THR A 527 4.31 0.54 14.20
C THR A 527 3.84 -0.58 15.12
N VAL A 528 3.01 -1.49 14.60
CA VAL A 528 2.49 -2.65 15.35
C VAL A 528 3.58 -3.70 15.59
N ALA A 529 4.49 -3.93 14.65
CA ALA A 529 5.64 -4.81 14.84
C ALA A 529 6.61 -4.29 15.91
N CYS A 530 6.76 -2.97 16.04
CA CYS A 530 7.60 -2.34 17.06
C CYS A 530 6.93 -2.21 18.43
N ALA A 531 5.60 -2.07 18.48
CA ALA A 531 4.83 -1.93 19.72
C ALA A 531 3.44 -2.60 19.60
N PRO A 532 3.35 -3.94 19.83
CA PRO A 532 2.11 -4.69 19.68
C PRO A 532 0.96 -4.20 20.59
N VAL A 533 1.29 -3.59 21.73
CA VAL A 533 0.34 -2.91 22.63
C VAL A 533 -0.58 -1.90 21.93
N LEU A 534 -0.16 -1.33 20.79
CA LEU A 534 -0.95 -0.36 20.02
C LEU A 534 -2.08 -0.99 19.17
N ILE A 535 -2.11 -2.32 19.00
CA ILE A 535 -3.09 -3.02 18.15
C ILE A 535 -4.54 -2.63 18.48
N PRO A 536 -5.03 -2.64 19.74
CA PRO A 536 -6.44 -2.36 20.04
C PRO A 536 -6.85 -0.93 19.62
N ALA A 537 -6.03 0.07 19.96
CA ALA A 537 -6.29 1.46 19.61
C ALA A 537 -6.27 1.69 18.08
N LEU A 538 -5.34 1.05 17.37
CA LEU A 538 -5.24 1.15 15.91
C LEU A 538 -6.38 0.40 15.19
N VAL A 539 -6.86 -0.72 15.74
CA VAL A 539 -8.06 -1.42 15.23
C VAL A 539 -9.32 -0.57 15.41
N ILE A 540 -9.50 0.07 16.57
CA ILE A 540 -10.62 1.01 16.80
C ILE A 540 -10.57 2.18 15.80
N ALA A 541 -9.39 2.78 15.62
CA ALA A 541 -9.20 3.88 14.65
C ALA A 541 -9.44 3.43 13.20
N TRP A 542 -9.06 2.20 12.84
CA TRP A 542 -9.29 1.61 11.52
C TRP A 542 -10.78 1.30 11.25
N ILE A 543 -11.51 0.77 12.22
CA ILE A 543 -12.96 0.56 12.14
C ILE A 543 -13.68 1.90 11.96
N ALA A 544 -13.35 2.91 12.76
CA ALA A 544 -13.89 4.26 12.61
C ALA A 544 -13.57 4.84 11.21
N ALA A 545 -12.34 4.67 10.72
CA ALA A 545 -11.94 5.12 9.38
C ALA A 545 -12.71 4.41 8.25
N ILE A 546 -13.10 3.14 8.42
CA ILE A 546 -13.98 2.42 7.49
C ILE A 546 -15.38 3.04 7.50
N VAL A 547 -15.99 3.22 8.67
CA VAL A 547 -17.35 3.79 8.82
C VAL A 547 -17.42 5.17 8.17
N PHE A 548 -16.47 6.08 8.49
CA PHE A 548 -16.42 7.43 7.93
C PHE A 548 -15.93 7.51 6.47
N ALA A 549 -15.54 6.40 5.83
CA ALA A 549 -15.13 6.37 4.42
C ALA A 549 -16.26 6.04 3.44
N GLY A 550 -17.35 5.41 3.89
CA GLY A 550 -18.50 5.03 3.06
C GLY A 550 -18.08 4.34 1.75
N ARG A 551 -18.48 4.89 0.60
CA ARG A 551 -18.13 4.37 -0.75
C ARG A 551 -16.60 4.28 -1.04
N ARG A 552 -15.73 4.79 -0.16
CA ARG A 552 -14.26 4.70 -0.27
C ARG A 552 -13.64 3.66 0.68
N ALA A 553 -14.43 3.01 1.54
CA ALA A 553 -13.97 2.03 2.53
C ALA A 553 -13.14 0.88 1.93
N ALA A 554 -13.45 0.44 0.71
CA ALA A 554 -12.69 -0.60 -0.01
C ALA A 554 -11.19 -0.28 -0.24
N ARG A 555 -10.75 0.97 0.00
CA ARG A 555 -9.33 1.35 0.04
C ARG A 555 -8.66 1.13 1.40
N ILE A 556 -9.44 1.18 2.48
CA ILE A 556 -9.00 1.18 3.89
C ILE A 556 -9.06 -0.23 4.50
N VAL A 557 -10.01 -1.07 4.05
CA VAL A 557 -10.19 -2.45 4.52
C VAL A 557 -8.90 -3.31 4.47
N PHE A 558 -7.99 -3.04 3.54
CA PHE A 558 -6.74 -3.81 3.40
C PHE A 558 -5.53 -3.24 4.18
N ILE A 559 -5.69 -2.17 4.96
CA ILE A 559 -4.61 -1.58 5.77
C ILE A 559 -3.98 -2.56 6.77
N PRO A 560 -4.72 -3.37 7.55
CA PRO A 560 -4.11 -4.31 8.49
C PRO A 560 -3.52 -5.56 7.82
N LEU A 561 -3.72 -5.78 6.52
CA LEU A 561 -3.32 -7.03 5.85
C LEU A 561 -1.81 -7.37 5.98
N PRO A 562 -0.85 -6.43 5.81
CA PRO A 562 0.56 -6.75 6.00
C PRO A 562 0.91 -7.05 7.48
N ALA A 563 0.24 -6.38 8.42
CA ALA A 563 0.42 -6.63 9.84
C ALA A 563 -0.07 -8.03 10.24
N ILE A 564 -1.29 -8.40 9.82
CA ILE A 564 -1.87 -9.74 10.03
C ILE A 564 -0.93 -10.83 9.50
N VAL A 565 -0.34 -10.62 8.32
CA VAL A 565 0.52 -11.60 7.64
C VAL A 565 1.93 -11.70 8.27
N LEU A 566 2.45 -10.62 8.85
CA LEU A 566 3.65 -10.67 9.70
C LEU A 566 3.37 -11.42 11.01
N PHE A 567 2.26 -11.13 11.68
CA PHE A 567 1.92 -11.71 12.98
C PHE A 567 1.40 -13.15 12.91
N ALA A 568 0.87 -13.62 11.79
CA ALA A 568 0.20 -14.92 11.67
C ALA A 568 0.99 -16.13 12.23
N PRO A 569 2.32 -16.30 12.00
CA PRO A 569 3.06 -17.44 12.56
C PRO A 569 3.16 -17.40 14.10
N LEU A 570 3.33 -16.19 14.65
CA LEU A 570 3.43 -15.96 16.10
C LEU A 570 2.05 -16.12 16.76
N VAL A 571 0.99 -15.56 16.17
CA VAL A 571 -0.40 -15.70 16.62
C VAL A 571 -0.80 -17.18 16.66
N TRP A 572 -0.45 -17.97 15.63
CA TRP A 572 -0.73 -19.41 15.60
C TRP A 572 -0.08 -20.17 16.77
N GLN A 573 1.19 -19.88 17.06
CA GLN A 573 1.94 -20.57 18.13
C GLN A 573 1.54 -20.11 19.54
N GLN A 574 1.27 -18.81 19.73
CA GLN A 574 0.75 -18.30 21.00
C GLN A 574 -0.68 -18.81 21.25
N ALA A 575 -1.51 -18.92 20.21
CA ALA A 575 -2.85 -19.53 20.32
C ALA A 575 -2.78 -21.03 20.65
N SER A 576 -1.92 -21.82 20.00
CA SER A 576 -1.80 -23.26 20.26
C SER A 576 -1.27 -23.59 21.66
N ARG A 577 -0.54 -22.66 22.28
CA ARG A 577 -0.07 -22.72 23.69
C ARG A 577 -1.09 -22.19 24.72
N GLY A 578 -2.30 -21.78 24.31
CA GLY A 578 -3.28 -21.15 25.20
C GLY A 578 -2.85 -19.78 25.74
N ALA A 579 -1.97 -19.09 25.00
CA ALA A 579 -1.28 -17.86 25.38
C ALA A 579 -1.63 -16.69 24.45
N TRP A 580 -2.89 -16.61 23.98
CA TRP A 580 -3.32 -15.64 22.96
C TRP A 580 -3.09 -14.16 23.32
N LEU A 581 -3.03 -13.79 24.61
CA LEU A 581 -2.68 -12.44 25.07
C LEU A 581 -1.18 -12.12 24.93
N SER A 582 -0.30 -13.13 24.84
CA SER A 582 1.15 -12.94 24.73
C SER A 582 1.58 -12.25 23.42
N ILE A 583 0.69 -12.14 22.44
CA ILE A 583 0.92 -11.36 21.20
C ILE A 583 1.08 -9.86 21.46
N PHE A 584 0.72 -9.37 22.65
CA PHE A 584 0.86 -7.96 23.05
C PHE A 584 2.15 -7.67 23.82
N ALA A 585 3.03 -8.66 24.02
CA ALA A 585 4.30 -8.47 24.71
C ALA A 585 5.24 -7.55 23.92
N ASP A 586 6.10 -6.81 24.65
CA ASP A 586 7.12 -5.97 24.03
C ASP A 586 8.20 -6.82 23.34
N PRO A 587 8.53 -6.56 22.06
CA PRO A 587 9.51 -7.34 21.32
C PRO A 587 10.95 -6.96 21.68
N GLY A 588 11.85 -7.96 21.62
CA GLY A 588 13.25 -7.80 22.01
C GLY A 588 13.52 -8.29 23.44
N VAL A 589 14.41 -7.59 24.16
CA VAL A 589 14.77 -7.94 25.55
C VAL A 589 13.68 -7.48 26.52
N THR A 590 13.27 -8.37 27.44
CA THR A 590 12.30 -8.04 28.49
C THR A 590 12.88 -7.07 29.52
N LEU A 591 12.28 -5.90 29.61
CA LEU A 591 12.57 -4.88 30.61
C LEU A 591 11.31 -4.53 31.40
N ASP A 592 11.46 -4.30 32.70
CA ASP A 592 10.33 -4.01 33.58
C ASP A 592 9.70 -2.62 33.34
N ALA A 593 8.42 -2.52 33.72
CA ALA A 593 7.56 -1.35 33.61
C ALA A 593 6.65 -1.19 34.85
N ARG A 594 6.96 -1.88 35.96
CA ARG A 594 6.11 -1.96 37.15
C ARG A 594 5.74 -0.59 37.74
N ARG A 595 4.43 -0.42 37.96
CA ARG A 595 3.80 0.54 38.89
C ARG A 595 4.05 2.03 38.66
N THR A 596 4.08 2.48 37.39
CA THR A 596 3.78 3.90 37.11
C THR A 596 2.31 4.20 37.48
N PRO A 597 2.00 5.15 38.39
CA PRO A 597 0.61 5.49 38.70
C PRO A 597 -0.05 6.26 37.54
N ALA A 598 -1.35 6.06 37.32
CA ALA A 598 -2.05 6.57 36.12
C ALA A 598 -1.98 8.10 35.91
N TRP A 599 -1.78 8.88 36.98
CA TRP A 599 -1.57 10.33 36.87
C TRP A 599 -0.22 10.70 36.25
N GLN A 600 0.83 9.87 36.39
CA GLN A 600 2.11 10.09 35.71
C GLN A 600 2.06 9.70 34.23
N LEU A 601 1.28 8.67 33.88
CA LEU A 601 0.98 8.37 32.47
C LEU A 601 0.31 9.56 31.77
N ALA A 602 -0.60 10.26 32.47
CA ALA A 602 -1.22 11.49 31.96
C ALA A 602 -0.24 12.67 31.82
N LEU A 603 0.90 12.64 32.53
CA LEU A 603 2.01 13.60 32.37
C LEU A 603 3.04 13.15 31.30
N GLY A 604 2.88 11.98 30.68
CA GLY A 604 3.82 11.50 29.67
C GLY A 604 5.00 10.68 30.20
N PHE A 605 5.04 10.32 31.48
CA PHE A 605 6.15 9.59 32.10
C PHE A 605 5.74 8.12 32.37
N PRO A 606 6.26 7.13 31.62
CA PRO A 606 5.92 5.71 31.76
C PRO A 606 6.90 4.91 32.63
N ASP A 607 7.72 5.58 33.44
CA ASP A 607 8.85 5.05 34.22
C ASP A 607 8.67 5.12 35.75
N GLY A 608 7.62 5.77 36.26
CA GLY A 608 7.45 6.03 37.69
C GLY A 608 8.31 7.18 38.25
N ALA A 609 9.34 7.61 37.51
CA ALA A 609 10.46 8.40 38.00
C ALA A 609 10.37 9.92 37.70
N LEU A 610 9.36 10.34 36.92
CA LEU A 610 9.24 11.71 36.39
C LEU A 610 10.52 12.15 35.65
N GLY A 611 11.16 11.24 34.91
CA GLY A 611 12.27 11.53 33.98
C GLY A 611 13.46 12.28 34.58
N GLY A 612 13.81 12.02 35.85
CA GLY A 612 14.99 12.59 36.52
C GLY A 612 14.75 13.90 37.28
N TRP A 613 13.54 14.47 37.26
CA TRP A 613 13.22 15.72 37.97
C TRP A 613 13.53 15.68 39.48
N HIS A 614 13.48 14.50 40.13
CA HIS A 614 13.84 14.36 41.54
C HIS A 614 15.36 14.49 41.77
N ALA A 615 16.19 13.86 40.94
CA ALA A 615 17.65 13.95 41.04
C ALA A 615 18.14 15.39 40.76
N LEU A 616 17.56 16.06 39.75
CA LEU A 616 17.88 17.45 39.45
C LEU A 616 17.46 18.40 40.58
N ALA A 617 16.30 18.18 41.21
CA ALA A 617 15.89 18.96 42.39
C ALA A 617 16.84 18.78 43.58
N GLN A 618 17.39 17.57 43.79
CA GLN A 618 18.44 17.35 44.80
C GLN A 618 19.74 18.09 44.43
N ALA A 619 20.21 17.98 43.17
CA ALA A 619 21.47 18.57 42.71
C ALA A 619 21.54 20.10 42.86
N PHE A 620 20.43 20.81 42.66
CA PHE A 620 20.33 22.26 42.85
C PHE A 620 19.88 22.70 44.26
N GLY A 621 19.74 21.78 45.21
CA GLY A 621 19.25 22.10 46.57
C GLY A 621 17.78 22.52 46.64
N LEU A 622 17.02 22.31 45.56
CA LEU A 622 15.60 22.66 45.42
C LEU A 622 14.66 21.55 45.93
N SER A 623 15.15 20.63 46.75
CA SER A 623 14.41 19.46 47.28
C SER A 623 13.15 19.80 48.08
N ALA A 624 13.00 21.05 48.53
CA ALA A 624 11.78 21.57 49.16
C ALA A 624 10.60 21.75 48.17
N LEU A 625 10.86 21.81 46.86
CA LEU A 625 9.83 21.85 45.82
C LEU A 625 9.62 20.42 45.26
N PRO A 626 8.48 19.77 45.54
CA PRO A 626 8.26 18.41 45.04
C PRO A 626 8.09 18.40 43.52
N SER A 627 8.81 17.50 42.84
CA SER A 627 8.72 17.29 41.39
C SER A 627 7.30 16.95 40.93
N THR A 628 6.48 16.36 41.81
CA THR A 628 5.06 16.08 41.61
C THR A 628 4.18 17.32 41.43
N ILE A 629 4.68 18.53 41.74
CA ILE A 629 4.00 19.81 41.48
C ILE A 629 4.63 20.54 40.28
N ILE A 630 5.96 20.56 40.17
CA ILE A 630 6.67 21.25 39.06
C ILE A 630 6.26 20.66 37.70
N VAL A 631 6.26 19.33 37.57
CA VAL A 631 6.02 18.67 36.28
C VAL A 631 4.58 18.91 35.76
N PRO A 632 3.51 18.78 36.56
CA PRO A 632 2.18 19.22 36.15
C PRO A 632 2.10 20.69 35.72
N ILE A 633 2.77 21.62 36.42
CA ILE A 633 2.74 23.05 36.06
C ILE A 633 3.38 23.29 34.68
N LEU A 634 4.50 22.62 34.37
CA LEU A 634 5.16 22.71 33.07
C LEU A 634 4.34 22.08 31.93
N LEU A 635 3.49 21.10 32.21
CA LEU A 635 2.69 20.41 31.19
C LEU A 635 1.25 20.94 31.06
N ALA A 636 0.77 21.68 32.07
CA ALA A 636 -0.57 22.28 32.07
C ALA A 636 -0.88 23.13 30.81
N PRO A 637 0.03 23.94 30.23
CA PRO A 637 -0.28 24.72 29.03
C PRO A 637 -0.73 23.87 27.83
N LEU A 638 -0.14 22.69 27.62
CA LEU A 638 -0.56 21.77 26.55
C LEU A 638 -1.92 21.13 26.86
N GLY A 639 -2.14 20.70 28.12
CA GLY A 639 -3.42 20.13 28.55
C GLY A 639 -4.58 21.12 28.43
N ILE A 640 -4.36 22.38 28.85
CA ILE A 640 -5.33 23.48 28.72
C ILE A 640 -5.65 23.74 27.24
N LEU A 641 -4.65 23.82 26.37
CA LEU A 641 -4.87 23.99 24.92
C LEU A 641 -5.62 22.81 24.28
N ALA A 642 -5.35 21.58 24.71
CA ALA A 642 -6.07 20.40 24.22
C ALA A 642 -7.54 20.37 24.67
N ILE A 643 -7.84 20.78 25.90
CA ILE A 643 -9.22 20.90 26.41
C ILE A 643 -9.96 22.05 25.74
N LEU A 644 -9.31 23.21 25.58
CA LEU A 644 -9.86 24.41 24.93
C LEU A 644 -10.31 24.13 23.48
N ALA A 645 -9.70 23.14 22.81
CA ALA A 645 -10.07 22.70 21.47
C ALA A 645 -11.52 22.22 21.33
N LEU A 646 -12.18 21.79 22.43
CA LEU A 646 -13.60 21.42 22.43
C LEU A 646 -14.52 22.64 22.25
N PHE A 647 -14.15 23.77 22.87
CA PHE A 647 -14.96 25.00 22.93
C PHE A 647 -14.72 25.95 21.74
N LEU A 648 -13.84 25.58 20.81
CA LEU A 648 -13.44 26.41 19.67
C LEU A 648 -13.97 25.89 18.32
N ARG A 649 -14.09 26.80 17.35
CA ARG A 649 -14.55 26.49 15.99
C ARG A 649 -13.73 25.36 15.37
N GLY A 650 -14.38 24.22 15.13
CA GLY A 650 -13.73 23.00 14.62
C GLY A 650 -13.86 21.77 15.52
N THR A 651 -14.61 21.85 16.63
CA THR A 651 -14.87 20.82 17.65
C THR A 651 -14.86 19.38 17.15
N VAL A 652 -15.55 19.04 16.04
CA VAL A 652 -15.59 17.66 15.51
C VAL A 652 -14.18 17.10 15.22
N ARG A 653 -13.23 17.90 14.74
CA ARG A 653 -11.85 17.48 14.51
C ARG A 653 -11.06 17.36 15.83
N ALA A 654 -11.34 18.24 16.79
CA ALA A 654 -10.73 18.21 18.12
C ALA A 654 -11.19 16.98 18.91
N VAL A 655 -12.48 16.66 18.87
CA VAL A 655 -13.07 15.44 19.44
C VAL A 655 -12.41 14.19 18.85
N VAL A 656 -12.17 14.12 17.54
CA VAL A 656 -11.44 12.98 16.94
C VAL A 656 -9.99 12.90 17.44
N ALA A 657 -9.29 14.04 17.59
CA ALA A 657 -7.93 14.05 18.15
C ALA A 657 -7.91 13.63 19.63
N LEU A 658 -8.88 14.07 20.43
CA LEU A 658 -9.04 13.71 21.84
C LEU A 658 -9.53 12.26 22.04
N LEU A 659 -10.29 11.69 21.10
CA LEU A 659 -10.62 10.26 21.09
C LEU A 659 -9.39 9.40 20.79
N VAL A 660 -8.50 9.86 19.89
CA VAL A 660 -7.17 9.24 19.71
C VAL A 660 -6.33 9.36 20.97
N ALA A 661 -6.36 10.52 21.64
CA ALA A 661 -5.67 10.71 22.91
C ALA A 661 -6.18 9.73 23.99
N LEU A 662 -7.50 9.67 24.17
CA LEU A 662 -8.18 8.78 25.12
C LEU A 662 -7.89 7.29 24.83
N ALA A 663 -7.90 6.89 23.55
CA ALA A 663 -7.56 5.52 23.17
C ALA A 663 -6.10 5.16 23.54
N GLY A 664 -5.16 6.09 23.34
CA GLY A 664 -3.77 5.93 23.80
C GLY A 664 -3.67 5.84 25.32
N PHE A 665 -4.34 6.72 26.06
CA PHE A 665 -4.31 6.74 27.53
C PHE A 665 -4.93 5.49 28.15
N LEU A 666 -6.10 5.06 27.68
CA LEU A 666 -6.75 3.83 28.15
C LEU A 666 -5.87 2.60 27.85
N THR A 667 -5.28 2.54 26.66
CA THR A 667 -4.35 1.46 26.29
C THR A 667 -3.13 1.43 27.23
N ALA A 668 -2.55 2.59 27.55
CA ALA A 668 -1.43 2.72 28.49
C ALA A 668 -1.81 2.25 29.92
N VAL A 669 -3.00 2.64 30.42
CA VAL A 669 -3.49 2.19 31.73
C VAL A 669 -3.75 0.68 31.74
N THR A 670 -4.31 0.09 30.66
CA THR A 670 -4.51 -1.36 30.59
C THR A 670 -3.21 -2.16 30.48
N ALA A 671 -2.18 -1.63 29.82
CA ALA A 671 -0.89 -2.31 29.64
C ALA A 671 -0.24 -2.68 31.00
N LEU A 672 -0.26 -1.76 31.96
CA LEU A 672 0.25 -1.98 33.32
C LEU A 672 -0.47 -3.09 34.12
N HIS A 673 -1.71 -3.43 33.74
CA HIS A 673 -2.50 -4.47 34.39
C HIS A 673 -2.35 -5.84 33.70
N VAL A 674 -1.67 -5.91 32.55
CA VAL A 674 -1.47 -7.15 31.77
C VAL A 674 -0.02 -7.61 31.91
N GLN A 675 0.17 -8.64 32.74
CA GLN A 675 1.45 -9.31 32.97
C GLN A 675 1.51 -10.60 32.14
N ILE A 676 2.46 -10.67 31.20
CA ILE A 676 2.52 -11.75 30.20
C ILE A 676 3.93 -12.24 29.84
N ALA A 677 4.98 -11.50 30.21
CA ALA A 677 6.37 -11.87 29.99
C ALA A 677 7.08 -12.16 31.31
N VAL A 678 8.20 -12.89 31.27
CA VAL A 678 9.02 -13.24 32.43
C VAL A 678 10.44 -12.71 32.25
N SER A 679 11.05 -12.23 33.33
CA SER A 679 12.47 -11.88 33.40
C SER A 679 13.03 -12.36 34.73
N GLY A 680 13.97 -13.31 34.68
CA GLY A 680 14.45 -13.99 35.88
C GLY A 680 13.33 -14.72 36.62
N SER A 681 13.19 -14.47 37.92
CA SER A 681 12.09 -15.00 38.74
C SER A 681 10.82 -14.14 38.76
N ALA A 682 10.78 -13.02 38.03
CA ALA A 682 9.68 -12.06 38.11
C ALA A 682 8.86 -11.94 36.81
N VAL A 683 7.56 -11.65 36.98
CA VAL A 683 6.63 -11.43 35.86
C VAL A 683 6.56 -9.94 35.51
N VAL A 684 6.67 -9.63 34.22
CA VAL A 684 6.79 -8.28 33.67
C VAL A 684 5.47 -7.83 33.01
N PRO A 685 4.94 -6.63 33.34
CA PRO A 685 3.82 -6.02 32.64
C PRO A 685 4.22 -5.41 31.29
N ILE A 686 3.26 -5.24 30.38
CA ILE A 686 3.50 -4.56 29.09
C ILE A 686 3.87 -3.09 29.34
N TRP A 687 4.91 -2.59 28.67
CA TRP A 687 5.37 -1.22 28.85
C TRP A 687 4.40 -0.19 28.22
N PRO A 688 3.90 0.78 29.01
CA PRO A 688 2.77 1.62 28.57
C PRO A 688 3.17 2.75 27.60
N GLY A 689 4.44 3.15 27.55
CA GLY A 689 4.88 4.41 26.94
C GLY A 689 4.64 4.55 25.43
N SER A 690 4.52 3.44 24.69
CA SER A 690 4.13 3.46 23.27
C SER A 690 2.69 3.96 23.11
N ALA A 691 1.79 3.56 24.01
CA ALA A 691 0.42 4.04 24.06
C ALA A 691 0.33 5.46 24.64
N VAL A 692 1.22 5.84 25.57
CA VAL A 692 1.37 7.24 26.01
C VAL A 692 1.86 8.15 24.87
N SER A 693 2.67 7.63 23.94
CA SER A 693 3.09 8.37 22.72
C SER A 693 1.91 8.65 21.78
N LEU A 694 0.97 7.70 21.66
CA LEU A 694 -0.30 7.90 20.94
C LEU A 694 -1.20 8.92 21.66
N TYR A 695 -1.24 8.90 22.99
CA TYR A 695 -1.93 9.90 23.81
C TYR A 695 -1.39 11.32 23.55
N TRP A 696 -0.08 11.51 23.58
CA TRP A 696 0.57 12.79 23.27
C TRP A 696 0.29 13.27 21.84
N LEU A 697 0.33 12.39 20.83
CA LEU A 697 -0.03 12.73 19.45
C LEU A 697 -1.47 13.27 19.35
N GLY A 698 -2.41 12.67 20.08
CA GLY A 698 -3.80 13.14 20.17
C GLY A 698 -3.94 14.51 20.84
N LEU A 699 -3.27 14.72 21.98
CA LEU A 699 -3.25 16.01 22.69
C LEU A 699 -2.68 17.14 21.82
N ILE A 700 -1.54 16.91 21.17
CA ILE A 700 -0.90 17.89 20.28
C ILE A 700 -1.79 18.18 19.07
N GLY A 701 -2.45 17.15 18.51
CA GLY A 701 -3.46 17.33 17.47
C GLY A 701 -4.62 18.25 17.89
N ALA A 702 -5.12 18.09 19.12
CA ALA A 702 -6.15 18.96 19.68
C ALA A 702 -5.63 20.39 19.93
N ALA A 703 -4.46 20.55 20.56
CA ALA A 703 -3.85 21.84 20.82
C ALA A 703 -3.55 22.63 19.52
N VAL A 704 -3.05 21.97 18.47
CA VAL A 704 -2.85 22.58 17.14
C VAL A 704 -4.18 23.08 16.55
N LEU A 705 -5.28 22.36 16.75
CA LEU A 705 -6.61 22.79 16.31
C LEU A 705 -7.11 24.01 17.11
N ALA A 706 -6.95 24.03 18.44
CA ALA A 706 -7.26 25.20 19.28
C ALA A 706 -6.46 26.44 18.84
N LEU A 707 -5.14 26.30 18.70
CA LEU A 707 -4.25 27.36 18.22
C LEU A 707 -4.58 27.81 16.78
N SER A 708 -5.11 26.92 15.93
CA SER A 708 -5.57 27.30 14.59
C SER A 708 -6.82 28.20 14.63
N ALA A 709 -7.73 27.98 15.58
CA ALA A 709 -8.94 28.76 15.76
C ALA A 709 -8.70 30.13 16.43
N LEU A 710 -7.69 30.26 17.30
CA LEU A 710 -7.32 31.49 18.03
C LEU A 710 -6.79 32.66 17.16
N ARG A 711 -6.79 32.54 15.83
CA ARG A 711 -6.37 33.56 14.84
C ARG A 711 -5.10 34.34 15.23
N ARG A 712 -5.19 35.60 15.68
CA ARG A 712 -4.01 36.43 16.01
C ARG A 712 -3.41 36.07 17.38
N GLY A 713 -4.23 35.69 18.37
CA GLY A 713 -3.79 35.36 19.74
C GLY A 713 -3.07 34.02 19.90
N ALA A 714 -2.86 33.26 18.82
CA ALA A 714 -2.31 31.91 18.87
C ALA A 714 -0.81 31.82 19.19
N LEU A 715 -0.01 32.87 18.95
CA LEU A 715 1.45 32.78 19.03
C LEU A 715 1.96 32.68 20.47
N ALA A 716 1.47 33.53 21.38
CA ALA A 716 1.89 33.52 22.78
C ALA A 716 1.65 32.18 23.51
N PRO A 717 0.44 31.57 23.50
CA PRO A 717 0.22 30.28 24.16
C PRO A 717 0.98 29.12 23.49
N ALA A 718 1.21 29.18 22.17
CA ALA A 718 2.05 28.20 21.49
C ALA A 718 3.51 28.28 21.96
N TRP A 719 4.07 29.49 22.09
CA TRP A 719 5.41 29.70 22.63
C TRP A 719 5.52 29.27 24.10
N VAL A 720 4.56 29.64 24.95
CA VAL A 720 4.54 29.22 26.37
C VAL A 720 4.52 27.70 26.50
N ALA A 721 3.63 27.00 25.78
CA ALA A 721 3.57 25.54 25.81
C ALA A 721 4.83 24.87 25.23
N MET A 722 5.46 25.45 24.20
CA MET A 722 6.70 24.93 23.63
C MET A 722 7.90 25.12 24.57
N VAL A 723 8.04 26.28 25.21
CA VAL A 723 9.13 26.58 26.15
C VAL A 723 8.99 25.77 27.44
N THR A 724 7.78 25.66 28.00
CA THR A 724 7.56 24.87 29.21
C THR A 724 7.79 23.37 29.00
N ILE A 725 7.48 22.82 27.82
CA ILE A 725 7.81 21.43 27.45
C ILE A 725 9.31 21.26 27.17
N ALA A 726 9.97 22.23 26.54
CA ALA A 726 11.42 22.20 26.40
C ALA A 726 12.12 22.17 27.77
N ILE A 727 11.65 22.97 28.74
CA ILE A 727 12.11 22.92 30.14
C ILE A 727 11.80 21.57 30.79
N ALA A 728 10.59 21.03 30.60
CA ALA A 728 10.17 19.73 31.15
C ALA A 728 11.10 18.57 30.71
N ALA A 729 11.66 18.65 29.51
CA ALA A 729 12.59 17.66 28.96
C ALA A 729 14.04 17.78 29.46
N VAL A 730 14.47 18.92 30.05
CA VAL A 730 15.88 19.18 30.40
C VAL A 730 16.49 18.10 31.33
N PRO A 731 15.86 17.66 32.43
CA PRO A 731 16.49 16.64 33.29
C PRO A 731 16.65 15.30 32.59
N SER A 732 15.70 14.94 31.72
CA SER A 732 15.75 13.71 30.93
C SER A 732 16.81 13.78 29.83
N ALA A 733 17.07 14.97 29.29
CA ALA A 733 18.19 15.21 28.39
C ALA A 733 19.54 15.07 29.13
N LEU A 734 19.70 15.72 30.29
CA LEU A 734 20.93 15.73 31.09
C LEU A 734 21.33 14.34 31.63
N ALA A 735 20.37 13.53 32.06
CA ALA A 735 20.60 12.16 32.54
C ALA A 735 21.31 11.24 31.52
N THR A 736 21.30 11.61 30.23
CA THR A 736 22.06 10.95 29.15
C THR A 736 23.57 11.16 29.29
N HIS A 737 24.01 12.30 29.82
CA HIS A 737 25.42 12.63 30.02
C HIS A 737 25.92 12.26 31.42
N ASP A 738 25.07 12.33 32.44
CA ASP A 738 25.42 12.03 33.84
C ASP A 738 25.62 10.53 34.14
N GLY A 739 25.71 9.68 33.11
CA GLY A 739 25.91 8.23 33.23
C GLY A 739 24.70 7.46 33.77
N GLN A 740 23.51 8.09 33.83
CA GLN A 740 22.28 7.45 34.35
C GLN A 740 21.45 6.75 33.26
N ALA A 741 21.70 7.03 31.98
CA ALA A 741 21.12 6.25 30.89
C ALA A 741 21.69 4.82 30.86
N ALA A 742 20.82 3.82 30.66
CA ALA A 742 21.21 2.42 30.62
C ALA A 742 21.90 2.01 29.30
N VAL A 743 21.87 2.86 28.28
CA VAL A 743 22.48 2.62 26.96
C VAL A 743 23.90 3.19 26.92
N THR A 744 24.87 2.34 26.58
CA THR A 744 26.28 2.70 26.44
C THR A 744 26.84 2.33 25.06
N ALA A 745 27.91 3.00 24.65
CA ALA A 745 28.68 2.68 23.45
C ALA A 745 29.38 1.33 23.59
N SER A 746 29.48 0.57 22.49
CA SER A 746 30.04 -0.79 22.48
C SER A 746 30.72 -1.14 21.16
N ASP A 747 31.65 -2.10 21.23
CA ASP A 747 32.26 -2.73 20.04
C ASP A 747 31.34 -3.79 19.40
N GLY A 748 30.14 -4.01 19.93
CA GLY A 748 29.22 -5.08 19.52
C GLY A 748 29.51 -6.43 20.16
N ARG A 749 30.48 -6.51 21.07
CA ARG A 749 30.78 -7.71 21.88
C ARG A 749 29.85 -7.77 23.08
N THR A 750 29.02 -8.81 23.21
CA THR A 750 28.21 -9.06 24.42
C THR A 750 28.82 -10.11 25.35
N MET A 751 29.74 -10.96 24.86
CA MET A 751 30.50 -11.94 25.65
C MET A 751 31.96 -11.50 25.89
N PRO A 752 32.66 -12.07 26.90
CA PRO A 752 34.09 -11.82 27.13
C PRO A 752 34.97 -12.09 25.90
N ALA A 753 36.10 -11.36 25.80
CA ALA A 753 37.04 -11.47 24.68
C ALA A 753 37.50 -12.91 24.39
N VAL A 754 37.80 -13.70 25.44
CA VAL A 754 38.21 -15.11 25.33
C VAL A 754 37.11 -15.99 24.72
N VAL A 755 35.85 -15.76 25.11
CA VAL A 755 34.68 -16.45 24.54
C VAL A 755 34.54 -16.08 23.06
N THR A 756 34.59 -14.78 22.74
CA THR A 756 34.46 -14.32 21.34
C THR A 756 35.60 -14.82 20.43
N ALA A 757 36.81 -14.98 20.97
CA ALA A 757 37.95 -15.51 20.23
C ALA A 757 37.80 -17.02 19.92
N LYS A 758 37.30 -17.82 20.88
CA LYS A 758 36.99 -19.23 20.65
C LYS A 758 35.77 -19.40 19.74
N ALA A 759 34.76 -18.55 19.87
CA ALA A 759 33.60 -18.54 18.98
C ALA A 759 33.96 -18.27 17.51
N ALA A 760 35.02 -17.49 17.24
CA ALA A 760 35.51 -17.23 15.89
C ALA A 760 36.12 -18.47 15.21
N THR A 761 36.54 -19.49 15.95
CA THR A 761 37.02 -20.78 15.41
C THR A 761 36.03 -21.93 15.60
N GLN A 762 35.13 -21.84 16.58
CA GLN A 762 34.11 -22.84 16.93
C GLN A 762 32.75 -22.15 17.15
N PRO A 763 31.97 -21.87 16.10
CA PRO A 763 30.77 -21.02 16.20
C PRO A 763 29.67 -21.51 17.14
N ARG A 764 29.56 -22.81 17.43
CA ARG A 764 28.56 -23.36 18.38
C ARG A 764 29.07 -23.51 19.82
N THR A 765 30.27 -22.99 20.14
CA THR A 765 30.80 -22.87 21.51
C THR A 765 29.74 -22.35 22.46
N GLY A 766 29.42 -23.10 23.53
CA GLY A 766 28.44 -22.70 24.53
C GLY A 766 29.08 -22.01 25.73
N THR A 767 28.46 -20.91 26.18
CA THR A 767 28.74 -20.27 27.47
C THR A 767 27.50 -20.36 28.36
N LEU A 768 27.66 -20.96 29.54
CA LEU A 768 26.60 -21.00 30.56
C LEU A 768 26.63 -19.69 31.36
N ARG A 769 25.69 -18.78 31.06
CA ARG A 769 25.46 -17.56 31.82
C ARG A 769 24.62 -17.88 33.06
N ILE A 770 25.13 -17.51 34.22
CA ILE A 770 24.51 -17.70 35.53
C ILE A 770 24.32 -16.31 36.15
N THR A 771 23.07 -15.91 36.33
CA THR A 771 22.65 -14.59 36.84
C THR A 771 21.94 -14.75 38.18
N PRO A 772 22.57 -14.40 39.31
CA PRO A 772 21.93 -14.39 40.63
C PRO A 772 20.73 -13.43 40.65
N GLN A 773 19.61 -13.86 41.22
CA GLN A 773 18.33 -13.14 41.22
C GLN A 773 18.08 -12.40 42.55
N PRO A 774 17.22 -11.37 42.58
CA PRO A 774 16.95 -10.56 43.78
C PRO A 774 16.44 -11.37 44.98
N ASP A 775 15.69 -12.44 44.72
CA ASP A 775 15.15 -13.38 45.70
C ASP A 775 16.18 -14.42 46.22
N GLY A 776 17.43 -14.34 45.77
CA GLY A 776 18.46 -15.35 46.03
C GLY A 776 18.36 -16.59 45.14
N GLY A 777 17.49 -16.59 44.13
CA GLY A 777 17.44 -17.57 43.06
C GLY A 777 18.57 -17.40 42.03
N ILE A 778 18.53 -18.22 40.98
CA ILE A 778 19.51 -18.21 39.89
C ILE A 778 18.78 -18.40 38.55
N GLN A 779 19.04 -17.50 37.60
CA GLN A 779 18.68 -17.65 36.19
C GLN A 779 19.86 -18.28 35.44
N ALA A 780 19.59 -19.29 34.62
CA ALA A 780 20.59 -20.05 33.88
C ALA A 780 20.26 -20.10 32.38
N GLU A 781 21.21 -19.67 31.55
CA GLU A 781 21.05 -19.60 30.10
C GLU A 781 22.30 -20.08 29.38
N VAL A 782 22.14 -20.92 28.36
CA VAL A 782 23.22 -21.19 27.40
C VAL A 782 23.23 -20.09 26.34
N ILE A 783 24.41 -19.59 26.00
CA ILE A 783 24.62 -18.63 24.92
C ILE A 783 25.62 -19.26 23.94
N ARG A 784 25.30 -19.19 22.65
CA ARG A 784 26.14 -19.76 21.58
C ARG A 784 26.99 -18.68 20.92
N GLY A 785 28.18 -19.07 20.49
CA GLY A 785 29.05 -18.23 19.66
C GLY A 785 29.49 -16.93 20.35
N SER A 786 29.49 -15.83 19.61
CA SER A 786 29.99 -14.52 20.06
C SER A 786 29.06 -13.78 21.03
N GLY A 787 27.80 -14.20 21.16
CA GLY A 787 26.84 -13.68 22.13
C GLY A 787 25.41 -13.56 21.63
N GLN A 788 24.56 -12.90 22.42
CA GLN A 788 23.16 -12.63 22.06
C GLN A 788 23.04 -11.38 21.19
N THR A 789 22.20 -11.44 20.15
CA THR A 789 21.82 -10.30 19.30
C THR A 789 20.33 -9.97 19.44
N LEU A 790 19.93 -8.77 19.00
CA LEU A 790 18.55 -8.28 19.09
C LEU A 790 17.60 -8.95 18.08
N ASP A 791 18.10 -9.33 16.89
CA ASP A 791 17.29 -9.88 15.80
C ASP A 791 16.89 -11.36 15.97
N VAL A 792 17.57 -12.08 16.87
CA VAL A 792 17.26 -13.47 17.22
C VAL A 792 16.14 -13.56 18.27
N GLN A 793 15.94 -12.51 19.07
CA GLN A 793 14.99 -12.48 20.19
C GLN A 793 13.54 -12.76 19.74
N THR A 794 12.76 -13.42 20.60
CA THR A 794 11.31 -13.53 20.39
C THR A 794 10.49 -13.61 21.67
N THR A 795 9.37 -12.89 21.68
CA THR A 795 8.26 -13.02 22.64
C THR A 795 7.83 -14.47 22.88
N LEU A 796 7.96 -15.38 21.91
CA LEU A 796 7.62 -16.79 22.10
C LEU A 796 8.43 -17.46 23.24
N SER A 797 9.68 -17.01 23.44
CA SER A 797 10.56 -17.49 24.51
C SER A 797 10.33 -16.75 25.83
N SER A 798 10.09 -15.43 25.79
CA SER A 798 9.94 -14.62 27.01
C SER A 798 8.54 -14.67 27.63
N THR A 799 7.53 -15.18 26.91
CA THR A 799 6.19 -15.48 27.45
C THR A 799 5.96 -16.98 27.67
N GLU A 800 7.02 -17.79 27.76
CA GLU A 800 6.93 -19.23 27.99
C GLU A 800 6.58 -19.51 29.47
N ARG A 801 5.51 -20.29 29.70
CA ARG A 801 4.92 -20.50 31.04
C ARG A 801 5.44 -21.72 31.79
N SER A 802 6.34 -22.50 31.18
CA SER A 802 6.75 -23.81 31.66
C SER A 802 8.11 -24.18 31.12
N LEU A 803 9.04 -24.59 31.99
CA LEU A 803 10.36 -25.06 31.58
C LEU A 803 10.23 -26.40 30.83
N SER A 804 10.78 -26.47 29.62
CA SER A 804 11.06 -27.72 28.91
C SER A 804 12.04 -28.62 29.68
N SER A 805 12.09 -29.92 29.36
CA SER A 805 13.00 -30.87 30.02
C SER A 805 14.47 -30.40 29.98
N GLY A 806 14.94 -29.91 28.83
CA GLY A 806 16.30 -29.37 28.70
C GLY A 806 16.54 -28.14 29.59
N GLN A 807 15.57 -27.23 29.72
CA GLN A 807 15.67 -26.09 30.64
C GLN A 807 15.65 -26.54 32.13
N GLN A 808 14.96 -27.64 32.47
CA GLN A 808 14.97 -28.23 33.81
C GLN A 808 16.32 -28.90 34.13
N GLU A 809 16.88 -29.66 33.17
CA GLU A 809 18.25 -30.20 33.23
C GLU A 809 19.27 -29.06 33.42
N LEU A 810 19.17 -27.99 32.62
CA LEU A 810 20.04 -26.82 32.70
C LEU A 810 19.95 -26.10 34.06
N ALA A 811 18.75 -25.97 34.62
CA ALA A 811 18.56 -25.38 35.95
C ALA A 811 19.16 -26.26 37.06
N THR A 812 19.06 -27.58 36.93
CA THR A 812 19.68 -28.54 37.86
C THR A 812 21.21 -28.49 37.75
N LEU A 813 21.77 -28.47 36.54
CA LEU A 813 23.20 -28.28 36.29
C LEU A 813 23.71 -26.96 36.89
N ALA A 814 23.03 -25.84 36.64
CA ALA A 814 23.43 -24.54 37.17
C ALA A 814 23.34 -24.47 38.70
N GLY A 815 22.30 -25.04 39.32
CA GLY A 815 22.17 -25.17 40.76
C GLY A 815 23.26 -26.05 41.39
N ASN A 816 23.61 -27.15 40.72
CA ASN A 816 24.69 -28.05 41.13
C ASN A 816 26.09 -27.45 40.97
N LEU A 817 26.29 -26.52 40.02
CA LEU A 817 27.55 -25.77 39.84
C LEU A 817 27.66 -24.57 40.78
N ALA A 818 26.56 -23.92 41.14
CA ALA A 818 26.51 -22.80 42.09
C ALA A 818 26.51 -23.22 43.57
N SER A 819 26.58 -24.53 43.85
CA SER A 819 26.60 -25.12 45.18
C SER A 819 27.64 -26.24 45.27
N ARG A 820 28.10 -26.56 46.49
CA ARG A 820 29.04 -27.68 46.71
C ARG A 820 28.27 -29.01 46.77
N SER A 821 27.79 -29.43 45.62
CA SER A 821 26.86 -30.56 45.42
C SER A 821 27.54 -31.94 45.35
N GLY A 822 28.82 -32.01 44.95
CA GLY A 822 29.51 -33.27 44.64
C GLY A 822 29.07 -33.92 43.30
N PHE A 823 28.28 -33.21 42.50
CA PHE A 823 27.74 -33.68 41.22
C PHE A 823 28.77 -33.62 40.09
N ASP A 824 28.91 -34.69 39.30
CA ASP A 824 29.75 -34.69 38.09
C ASP A 824 29.04 -33.98 36.93
N ALA A 825 29.31 -32.68 36.82
CA ALA A 825 28.82 -31.84 35.73
C ALA A 825 29.46 -32.16 34.36
N SER A 826 30.52 -32.96 34.28
CA SER A 826 31.35 -33.08 33.07
C SER A 826 30.60 -33.71 31.89
N GLY A 827 29.73 -34.69 32.15
CA GLY A 827 28.89 -35.32 31.14
C GLY A 827 27.84 -34.35 30.57
N GLU A 828 27.28 -33.47 31.40
CA GLU A 828 26.24 -32.51 31.00
C GLU A 828 26.83 -31.32 30.24
N LEU A 829 27.95 -30.78 30.72
CA LEU A 829 28.71 -29.73 30.04
C LEU A 829 29.15 -30.20 28.64
N LYS A 830 29.63 -31.45 28.50
CA LYS A 830 29.94 -32.06 27.20
C LYS A 830 28.69 -32.29 26.34
N ARG A 831 27.59 -32.82 26.89
CA ARG A 831 26.31 -33.04 26.19
C ARG A 831 25.76 -31.74 25.59
N LEU A 832 25.75 -30.67 26.38
CA LEU A 832 25.25 -29.35 25.98
C LEU A 832 26.26 -28.54 25.17
N GLY A 833 27.52 -28.98 25.07
CA GLY A 833 28.60 -28.25 24.38
C GLY A 833 28.91 -26.92 25.04
N ILE A 834 29.01 -26.91 26.37
CA ILE A 834 29.37 -25.76 27.19
C ILE A 834 30.88 -25.81 27.43
N ASP A 835 31.55 -24.74 27.05
CA ASP A 835 33.01 -24.57 27.11
C ASP A 835 33.43 -23.49 28.14
N PHE A 836 32.47 -22.66 28.57
CA PHE A 836 32.68 -21.59 29.55
C PHE A 836 31.49 -21.47 30.51
N VAL A 837 31.75 -21.02 31.73
CA VAL A 837 30.73 -20.63 32.72
C VAL A 837 30.99 -19.17 33.10
N LEU A 838 29.94 -18.33 33.06
CA LEU A 838 30.00 -16.89 33.30
C LEU A 838 29.04 -16.50 34.43
N LEU A 839 29.57 -16.11 35.58
CA LEU A 839 28.81 -15.59 36.73
C LEU A 839 28.73 -14.07 36.65
N THR A 840 27.60 -13.56 36.17
CA THR A 840 27.36 -12.12 36.02
C THR A 840 27.23 -11.42 37.38
N PRO A 841 27.29 -10.07 37.42
CA PRO A 841 26.73 -9.31 38.53
C PRO A 841 25.30 -9.77 38.89
N PRO A 842 24.84 -9.55 40.13
CA PRO A 842 23.48 -9.89 40.51
C PRO A 842 22.48 -9.03 39.72
N ALA A 843 21.32 -9.59 39.39
CA ALA A 843 20.21 -8.80 38.90
C ALA A 843 19.70 -7.88 40.02
N THR A 844 19.49 -6.61 39.69
CA THR A 844 18.89 -5.62 40.59
C THR A 844 17.40 -5.91 40.80
N ALA A 845 16.88 -5.64 41.99
CA ALA A 845 15.44 -5.76 42.25
C ALA A 845 14.63 -4.76 41.39
N LEU A 846 13.38 -5.11 41.10
CA LEU A 846 12.57 -4.48 40.04
C LEU A 846 11.37 -3.66 40.56
N ASP A 847 11.18 -3.56 41.88
CA ASP A 847 10.09 -2.80 42.54
C ASP A 847 10.59 -1.52 43.25
N GLU A 848 11.83 -1.09 42.98
CA GLU A 848 12.51 -0.06 43.77
C GLU A 848 12.22 1.37 43.31
N HIS A 849 11.96 2.25 44.28
CA HIS A 849 11.76 3.67 44.02
C HIS A 849 13.10 4.39 43.87
N VAL A 850 13.15 5.37 42.94
CA VAL A 850 14.29 6.29 42.79
C VAL A 850 14.57 7.00 44.12
N GLY A 851 15.71 6.68 44.74
CA GLY A 851 16.13 7.18 46.05
C GLY A 851 16.37 6.09 47.10
N THR A 852 15.83 4.88 46.90
CA THR A 852 16.18 3.69 47.69
C THR A 852 17.45 3.04 47.13
N LYS A 853 18.33 2.52 47.99
CA LYS A 853 19.45 1.65 47.56
C LYS A 853 18.92 0.25 47.26
N PRO A 854 19.46 -0.47 46.27
CA PRO A 854 19.01 -1.82 45.99
C PRO A 854 19.24 -2.81 47.12
N ASP A 855 18.21 -3.60 47.46
CA ASP A 855 18.38 -4.76 48.34
C ASP A 855 18.82 -5.98 47.53
N THR A 856 20.08 -5.94 47.07
CA THR A 856 20.73 -7.09 46.43
C THR A 856 21.25 -8.10 47.44
N THR A 857 20.97 -7.98 48.75
CA THR A 857 21.64 -8.76 49.81
C THR A 857 21.56 -10.28 49.58
N ALA A 858 20.39 -10.79 49.18
CA ALA A 858 20.20 -12.21 48.87
C ALA A 858 20.86 -12.63 47.54
N ALA A 859 20.88 -11.73 46.56
CA ALA A 859 21.50 -11.94 45.24
C ALA A 859 23.04 -11.95 45.35
N ASP A 860 23.63 -11.03 46.12
CA ASP A 860 25.06 -10.96 46.43
C ASP A 860 25.53 -12.13 47.28
N ALA A 861 24.77 -12.53 48.31
CA ALA A 861 25.04 -13.75 49.06
C ALA A 861 24.99 -15.01 48.17
N THR A 862 24.19 -14.99 47.10
CA THR A 862 24.12 -16.08 46.11
C THR A 862 25.27 -16.03 45.11
N ARG A 863 25.66 -14.83 44.64
CA ARG A 863 26.86 -14.60 43.83
C ARG A 863 28.14 -15.06 44.55
N ALA A 864 28.28 -14.71 45.83
CA ALA A 864 29.43 -15.11 46.65
C ALA A 864 29.51 -16.64 46.83
N ARG A 865 28.38 -17.29 47.16
CA ARG A 865 28.30 -18.76 47.24
C ARG A 865 28.63 -19.44 45.90
N ALA A 866 28.09 -18.93 44.80
CA ALA A 866 28.32 -19.48 43.47
C ALA A 866 29.80 -19.41 43.05
N SER A 867 30.49 -18.28 43.26
CA SER A 867 31.94 -18.18 42.99
C SER A 867 32.71 -19.20 43.83
N VAL A 868 32.46 -19.26 45.14
CA VAL A 868 33.14 -20.19 46.08
C VAL A 868 32.81 -21.67 45.83
N ALA A 869 31.77 -21.97 45.06
CA ALA A 869 31.49 -23.31 44.53
C ALA A 869 32.25 -23.59 43.23
N MET A 870 32.24 -22.65 42.26
CA MET A 870 32.93 -22.78 40.98
C MET A 870 34.46 -22.80 41.13
N ASP A 871 35.03 -21.92 41.95
CA ASP A 871 36.45 -21.86 42.30
C ASP A 871 36.96 -23.10 43.06
N ALA A 872 36.04 -23.92 43.59
CA ALA A 872 36.33 -25.18 44.26
C ALA A 872 36.05 -26.43 43.41
N ASN A 873 35.61 -26.26 42.16
CA ASN A 873 35.26 -27.35 41.25
C ASN A 873 36.44 -27.70 40.34
N SER A 874 37.00 -28.89 40.49
CA SER A 874 38.16 -29.36 39.69
C SER A 874 37.90 -29.51 38.20
N LEU A 875 36.65 -29.45 37.74
CA LEU A 875 36.27 -29.40 36.32
C LEU A 875 36.43 -28.01 35.69
N LEU A 876 36.53 -26.95 36.49
CA LEU A 876 36.51 -25.56 36.03
C LEU A 876 37.86 -24.87 36.25
N ALA A 877 38.47 -24.39 35.16
CA ALA A 877 39.66 -23.56 35.22
C ALA A 877 39.27 -22.07 35.32
N PRO A 878 39.60 -21.35 36.41
CA PRO A 878 39.30 -19.92 36.50
C PRO A 878 40.10 -19.12 35.47
N VAL A 879 39.40 -18.36 34.62
CA VAL A 879 40.01 -17.47 33.61
C VAL A 879 40.24 -16.07 34.19
N GLY A 880 39.33 -15.62 35.05
CA GLY A 880 39.44 -14.35 35.79
C GLY A 880 38.16 -13.54 35.80
N GLN A 881 38.22 -12.32 36.34
CA GLN A 881 37.12 -11.36 36.24
C GLN A 881 37.16 -10.62 34.90
N THR A 882 35.98 -10.40 34.33
CA THR A 882 35.74 -9.70 33.07
C THR A 882 34.77 -8.55 33.31
N THR A 883 34.65 -7.63 32.35
CA THR A 883 33.63 -6.55 32.38
C THR A 883 32.20 -7.06 32.48
N THR A 884 31.94 -8.33 32.14
CA THR A 884 30.60 -8.96 32.18
C THR A 884 30.37 -9.89 33.38
N GLY A 885 31.38 -10.14 34.21
CA GLY A 885 31.31 -11.11 35.31
C GLY A 885 32.57 -11.96 35.47
N SER A 886 32.55 -12.91 36.40
CA SER A 886 33.62 -13.89 36.59
C SER A 886 33.50 -15.03 35.57
N LEU A 887 34.61 -15.42 34.94
CA LEU A 887 34.65 -16.42 33.87
C LEU A 887 35.51 -17.62 34.26
N TRP A 888 34.97 -18.83 34.07
CA TRP A 888 35.70 -20.10 34.12
C TRP A 888 35.60 -20.81 32.77
N ALA A 889 36.62 -21.58 32.42
CA ALA A 889 36.66 -22.43 31.23
C ALA A 889 36.54 -23.91 31.63
N PHE A 890 35.94 -24.69 30.74
CA PHE A 890 35.81 -26.14 30.85
C PHE A 890 36.42 -26.79 29.61
N ASP A 891 37.32 -27.76 29.77
CA ASP A 891 37.83 -28.53 28.64
C ASP A 891 36.91 -29.72 28.31
N ARG A 892 36.15 -29.55 27.24
CA ARG A 892 35.34 -30.60 26.60
C ARG A 892 36.16 -31.75 26.00
N GLY A 893 37.47 -31.57 25.78
CA GLY A 893 38.41 -32.57 25.26
C GLY A 893 38.14 -33.02 23.82
N THR A 894 37.25 -32.35 23.09
CA THR A 894 36.78 -32.75 21.75
C THR A 894 36.45 -31.53 20.89
N ALA A 895 36.95 -31.49 19.65
CA ALA A 895 36.65 -30.41 18.70
C ALA A 895 35.31 -30.61 17.95
N VAL A 896 34.72 -31.80 18.03
CA VAL A 896 33.43 -32.13 17.39
C VAL A 896 32.29 -31.50 18.19
N GLU A 897 31.38 -30.82 17.50
CA GLU A 897 30.19 -30.20 18.11
C GLU A 897 29.19 -31.28 18.56
N PRO A 898 28.54 -31.15 19.74
CA PRO A 898 27.63 -32.18 20.23
C PRO A 898 26.22 -31.97 19.63
N PRO A 899 25.40 -33.04 19.49
CA PRO A 899 24.07 -32.93 18.89
C PRO A 899 23.15 -31.88 19.50
N ALA A 900 23.27 -31.59 20.81
CA ALA A 900 22.46 -30.57 21.49
C ALA A 900 22.98 -29.12 21.33
N ALA A 901 24.03 -28.89 20.53
CA ALA A 901 24.43 -27.54 20.08
C ALA A 901 24.26 -27.33 18.57
N MET A 902 24.18 -28.40 17.78
CA MET A 902 24.00 -28.30 16.33
C MET A 902 22.62 -27.75 15.97
N ILE A 903 22.55 -26.97 14.88
CA ILE A 903 21.28 -26.51 14.31
C ILE A 903 20.70 -27.65 13.46
N PRO A 904 19.42 -28.07 13.65
CA PRO A 904 18.81 -29.10 12.81
C PRO A 904 18.80 -28.71 11.33
N PRO A 905 19.15 -29.61 10.38
CA PRO A 905 19.27 -29.26 8.96
C PRO A 905 17.95 -28.76 8.36
N ASP A 906 16.82 -29.36 8.72
CA ASP A 906 15.48 -28.98 8.26
C ASP A 906 14.79 -27.95 9.18
N ALA A 907 15.54 -27.10 9.90
CA ALA A 907 14.96 -26.15 10.87
C ALA A 907 13.94 -25.17 10.25
N GLY A 908 12.65 -25.49 10.45
CA GLY A 908 11.50 -24.77 9.92
C GLY A 908 10.84 -25.41 8.70
N GLY A 909 11.52 -26.32 8.01
CA GLY A 909 11.02 -27.14 6.89
C GLY A 909 10.21 -26.37 5.83
N ILE A 910 9.17 -27.03 5.30
CA ILE A 910 8.25 -26.45 4.31
C ILE A 910 7.52 -25.21 4.86
N TRP A 911 7.25 -25.16 6.16
CA TRP A 911 6.57 -24.03 6.82
C TRP A 911 7.37 -22.72 6.71
N ARG A 912 8.70 -22.77 6.82
CA ARG A 912 9.58 -21.60 6.58
C ARG A 912 9.37 -21.02 5.19
N LEU A 913 9.35 -21.88 4.17
CA LEU A 913 9.13 -21.48 2.78
C LEU A 913 7.73 -20.89 2.57
N ILE A 914 6.68 -21.53 3.09
CA ILE A 914 5.30 -21.03 2.97
C ILE A 914 5.15 -19.65 3.64
N VAL A 915 5.64 -19.49 4.87
CA VAL A 915 5.55 -18.23 5.62
C VAL A 915 6.27 -17.10 4.87
N LEU A 916 7.52 -17.32 4.45
CA LEU A 916 8.31 -16.32 3.73
C LEU A 916 7.72 -15.97 2.35
N LEU A 917 7.15 -16.96 1.64
CA LEU A 917 6.50 -16.72 0.34
C LEU A 917 5.22 -15.87 0.49
N VAL A 918 4.38 -16.16 1.49
CA VAL A 918 3.14 -15.40 1.75
C VAL A 918 3.46 -13.99 2.25
N GLN A 919 4.42 -13.84 3.16
CA GLN A 919 4.90 -12.55 3.64
C GLN A 919 5.51 -11.72 2.51
N GLY A 920 6.44 -12.30 1.74
CA GLY A 920 7.08 -11.64 0.59
C GLY A 920 6.10 -11.20 -0.50
N LEU A 921 5.11 -12.04 -0.83
CA LEU A 921 4.08 -11.71 -1.82
C LEU A 921 3.21 -10.51 -1.38
N ILE A 922 2.73 -10.51 -0.14
CA ILE A 922 1.77 -9.51 0.36
C ILE A 922 2.47 -8.19 0.72
N ILE A 923 3.63 -8.25 1.36
CA ILE A 923 4.45 -7.06 1.65
C ILE A 923 4.96 -6.47 0.34
N GLY A 924 5.47 -7.31 -0.59
CA GLY A 924 5.92 -6.89 -1.91
C GLY A 924 4.81 -6.23 -2.74
N PHE A 925 3.61 -6.81 -2.81
CA PHE A 925 2.45 -6.18 -3.45
C PHE A 925 2.11 -4.82 -2.83
N THR A 926 2.17 -4.71 -1.50
CA THR A 926 1.86 -3.47 -0.79
C THR A 926 2.94 -2.41 -1.04
N LEU A 927 4.22 -2.78 -1.06
CA LEU A 927 5.34 -1.92 -1.44
C LEU A 927 5.21 -1.40 -2.88
N LEU A 928 4.92 -2.28 -3.83
CA LEU A 928 4.65 -1.89 -5.23
C LEU A 928 3.42 -0.98 -5.37
N LEU A 929 2.46 -1.05 -4.44
CA LEU A 929 1.32 -0.13 -4.39
C LEU A 929 1.67 1.21 -3.71
N ALA A 930 2.55 1.21 -2.70
CA ALA A 930 3.00 2.38 -1.94
C ALA A 930 4.01 3.28 -2.68
N ILE A 931 4.86 2.74 -3.56
CA ILE A 931 5.82 3.54 -4.35
C ILE A 931 5.07 4.58 -5.21
N PRO A 932 5.37 5.90 -5.14
CA PRO A 932 4.73 6.89 -6.00
C PRO A 932 5.15 6.71 -7.46
N THR A 933 4.21 6.86 -8.40
CA THR A 933 4.47 6.70 -9.84
C THR A 933 3.82 7.84 -10.61
N THR A 934 4.61 8.57 -11.41
CA THR A 934 4.20 9.81 -12.11
C THR A 934 2.84 9.73 -12.82
N ARG A 935 2.52 8.58 -13.44
CA ARG A 935 1.24 8.32 -14.14
C ARG A 935 -0.02 8.35 -13.27
N SER A 936 0.06 8.48 -11.94
CA SER A 936 -1.12 8.78 -11.13
C SER A 936 -1.68 10.19 -11.40
N ALA A 937 -0.86 11.11 -11.93
CA ALA A 937 -1.30 12.41 -12.42
C ALA A 937 -2.17 12.29 -13.68
N ASP A 938 -1.70 11.54 -14.71
CA ASP A 938 -2.44 11.25 -15.97
C ASP A 938 -3.92 10.91 -15.72
N ARG A 939 -4.20 10.17 -14.64
CA ARG A 939 -5.56 9.68 -14.36
C ARG A 939 -6.47 10.69 -13.69
N VAL A 940 -5.94 11.62 -12.89
CA VAL A 940 -6.75 12.75 -12.37
C VAL A 940 -7.05 13.71 -13.52
N SER A 941 -6.06 13.92 -14.40
CA SER A 941 -6.19 14.64 -15.66
C SER A 941 -7.31 14.05 -16.54
N GLU A 942 -7.31 12.74 -16.79
CA GLU A 942 -8.33 12.03 -17.59
C GLU A 942 -9.72 11.94 -16.93
N LEU A 943 -9.80 12.11 -15.60
CA LEU A 943 -11.07 12.19 -14.87
C LEU A 943 -11.68 13.60 -14.93
N ASN A 944 -10.84 14.64 -14.94
CA ASN A 944 -11.26 16.03 -15.02
C ASN A 944 -11.48 16.51 -16.47
N SER A 945 -10.84 15.90 -17.47
CA SER A 945 -11.08 16.24 -18.89
C SER A 945 -12.47 15.79 -19.37
N ARG A 946 -12.94 14.60 -18.92
CA ARG A 946 -14.29 14.05 -19.21
C ARG A 946 -15.41 14.71 -18.40
N ARG A 947 -15.19 15.90 -17.85
CA ARG A 947 -16.17 16.68 -17.06
C ARG A 947 -16.66 17.85 -17.92
N PRO A 948 -17.77 17.71 -18.67
CA PRO A 948 -18.47 18.90 -19.14
C PRO A 948 -18.84 19.73 -17.90
N ALA A 949 -18.52 21.02 -17.94
CA ALA A 949 -18.94 21.94 -16.91
C ALA A 949 -20.45 22.13 -17.06
N ARG A 950 -21.25 21.42 -16.25
CA ARG A 950 -22.69 21.62 -16.21
C ARG A 950 -22.92 23.06 -15.76
N LYS A 951 -23.29 23.95 -16.68
CA LYS A 951 -23.69 25.32 -16.36
C LYS A 951 -24.89 25.23 -15.42
N HIS A 952 -24.66 25.42 -14.12
CA HIS A 952 -25.69 26.05 -13.30
C HIS A 952 -25.80 27.50 -13.77
N GLY A 953 -27.01 28.04 -13.81
CA GLY A 953 -27.32 29.39 -14.33
C GLY A 953 -26.87 30.52 -13.42
N GLY A 954 -25.75 30.36 -12.72
CA GLY A 954 -25.00 31.47 -12.13
C GLY A 954 -24.12 32.10 -13.20
N GLU A 955 -24.09 33.42 -13.22
CA GLU A 955 -23.20 34.21 -14.06
C GLU A 955 -21.73 33.83 -13.76
N PRO A 956 -20.84 33.74 -14.76
CA PRO A 956 -19.44 33.45 -14.48
C PRO A 956 -18.84 34.60 -13.65
N PRO A 957 -18.06 34.33 -12.59
CA PRO A 957 -17.36 35.38 -11.88
C PRO A 957 -16.44 36.11 -12.86
N ALA A 958 -16.42 37.44 -12.78
CA ALA A 958 -15.52 38.25 -13.59
C ALA A 958 -14.08 37.79 -13.38
N ILE A 959 -13.35 37.59 -14.48
CA ILE A 959 -11.91 37.35 -14.43
C ILE A 959 -11.27 38.73 -14.38
N GLU A 960 -10.85 39.14 -13.18
CA GLU A 960 -9.98 40.30 -13.01
C GLU A 960 -8.65 40.04 -13.74
N PRO A 961 -8.19 40.96 -14.60
CA PRO A 961 -6.91 40.80 -15.29
C PRO A 961 -5.76 41.24 -14.37
N ASP A 962 -5.21 40.30 -13.60
CA ASP A 962 -3.90 40.46 -12.97
C ASP A 962 -2.81 40.60 -14.06
N ASP A 963 -2.35 41.83 -14.30
CA ASP A 963 -0.96 42.26 -14.60
C ASP A 963 -0.94 43.67 -15.24
N GLU A 964 -1.04 44.73 -14.42
CA GLU A 964 -0.53 46.06 -14.80
C GLU A 964 0.86 46.29 -14.14
N PRO A 965 1.83 46.89 -14.84
CA PRO A 965 3.21 47.04 -14.35
C PRO A 965 3.36 48.17 -13.32
N ASP A 966 4.38 48.05 -12.45
CA ASP A 966 4.70 49.03 -11.40
C ASP A 966 4.80 50.49 -11.92
N PRO A 967 4.25 51.48 -11.19
CA PRO A 967 4.26 52.88 -11.61
C PRO A 967 5.65 53.53 -11.51
N PRO A 968 5.95 54.54 -12.36
CA PRO A 968 7.21 55.28 -12.30
C PRO A 968 7.30 56.16 -11.04
N SER A 969 8.52 56.34 -10.52
CA SER A 969 8.82 57.11 -9.31
C SER A 969 8.84 58.62 -9.53
N ASP A 970 8.32 59.36 -8.54
CA ASP A 970 8.51 60.79 -8.22
C ASP A 970 9.15 61.70 -9.31
N GLY A 971 8.34 62.55 -9.95
CA GLY A 971 8.87 63.63 -10.80
C GLY A 971 7.90 64.35 -11.74
N ASP A 972 6.79 64.92 -11.24
CA ASP A 972 6.27 66.25 -11.63
C ASP A 972 4.87 66.55 -11.04
N VAL A 973 4.47 67.83 -11.01
CA VAL A 973 3.32 68.36 -10.25
C VAL A 973 2.68 69.55 -11.02
N PRO A 974 1.41 69.94 -10.79
CA PRO A 974 0.16 69.21 -11.03
C PRO A 974 -0.75 69.93 -12.07
N VAL A 975 -1.92 69.36 -12.40
CA VAL A 975 -3.11 70.11 -12.88
C VAL A 975 -4.35 69.59 -12.13
N ALA A 976 -5.30 70.48 -11.82
CA ALA A 976 -6.40 70.23 -10.89
C ALA A 976 -7.81 70.20 -11.55
N GLY A 977 -8.79 69.73 -10.78
CA GLY A 977 -10.23 69.63 -11.10
C GLY A 977 -10.85 68.56 -10.18
N GLU A 978 -11.35 68.92 -9.00
CA GLU A 978 -12.77 69.25 -8.72
C GLU A 978 -13.69 68.00 -8.68
N SER A 979 -14.59 67.81 -7.70
CA SER A 979 -14.82 68.48 -6.39
C SER A 979 -15.87 67.68 -5.57
N LEU A 980 -16.17 68.13 -4.33
CA LEU A 980 -17.31 67.75 -3.47
C LEU A 980 -17.22 66.42 -2.68
N ASP A 981 -16.68 66.49 -1.46
CA ASP A 981 -17.43 66.76 -0.20
C ASP A 981 -18.78 66.03 0.02
N GLU A 982 -19.20 65.59 1.21
CA GLU A 982 -18.61 65.41 2.56
C GLU A 982 -19.73 64.74 3.44
N TRP A 983 -19.40 64.04 4.54
CA TRP A 983 -20.08 64.02 5.88
C TRP A 983 -19.78 62.74 6.69
N ASP A 984 -19.84 62.86 8.02
CA ASP A 984 -19.13 62.02 9.00
C ASP A 984 -20.02 61.12 9.89
N ALA A 985 -19.33 60.22 10.63
CA ALA A 985 -19.67 59.61 11.93
C ALA A 985 -20.62 58.38 12.03
N GLU A 986 -20.10 57.33 12.68
CA GLU A 986 -20.79 56.24 13.37
C GLU A 986 -21.09 56.63 14.86
N PRO A 987 -21.52 55.75 15.79
CA PRO A 987 -22.13 54.41 15.69
C PRO A 987 -23.41 54.24 16.58
N GLU A 988 -24.02 53.03 16.61
CA GLU A 988 -24.23 52.16 17.82
C GLU A 988 -25.39 51.13 17.71
N ASP A 989 -25.22 50.03 18.46
CA ASP A 989 -26.16 49.04 19.03
C ASP A 989 -27.14 48.16 18.20
N GLU A 990 -26.70 46.90 18.04
CA GLU A 990 -27.32 45.60 18.38
C GLU A 990 -28.81 45.21 18.14
N ALA A 991 -28.94 43.91 17.79
CA ALA A 991 -30.00 42.95 18.10
C ALA A 991 -31.37 42.99 17.38
N LEU A 992 -31.75 41.83 16.82
CA LEU A 992 -33.14 41.33 16.73
C LEU A 992 -33.15 39.80 16.56
N VAL A 993 -34.24 39.14 16.96
CA VAL A 993 -34.39 37.67 17.11
C VAL A 993 -35.82 37.24 16.73
N GLU A 994 -35.97 36.01 16.19
CA GLU A 994 -37.24 35.29 15.90
C GLU A 994 -38.13 35.90 14.78
N SER A 995 -38.57 35.15 13.74
CA SER A 995 -39.62 34.10 13.63
C SER A 995 -41.06 34.68 13.52
N ALA A 996 -42.01 34.17 12.73
CA ALA A 996 -42.12 32.90 11.98
C ALA A 996 -43.11 33.00 10.76
N ASP A 997 -43.68 31.87 10.34
CA ASP A 997 -44.95 31.64 9.58
C ASP A 997 -44.97 31.94 8.04
N GLU A 998 -45.20 30.97 7.13
CA GLU A 998 -46.44 30.28 6.62
C GLU A 998 -47.06 30.95 5.35
N ASP A 999 -47.81 30.31 4.45
CA ASP A 999 -47.67 29.06 3.63
C ASP A 999 -48.57 29.27 2.35
N GLU A 1000 -48.92 28.40 1.37
CA GLU A 1000 -48.82 26.97 1.01
C GLU A 1000 -48.37 26.93 -0.52
N ALA A 1001 -48.62 26.00 -1.46
CA ALA A 1001 -49.58 24.91 -1.54
C ALA A 1001 -49.24 23.77 -2.55
N ARG A 1002 -50.07 22.71 -2.49
CA ARG A 1002 -50.41 21.66 -3.50
C ARG A 1002 -49.53 20.41 -3.60
N GLU A 1003 -50.09 19.18 -3.63
CA GLU A 1003 -51.46 18.71 -3.31
C GLU A 1003 -51.41 17.17 -3.11
N ALA A 1004 -51.77 16.63 -1.93
CA ALA A 1004 -51.86 15.16 -1.71
C ALA A 1004 -52.59 14.75 -0.40
N ARG A 1005 -53.75 14.07 -0.49
CA ARG A 1005 -54.51 13.39 0.60
C ARG A 1005 -55.59 12.46 -0.01
N PRO A 1006 -56.20 11.50 0.73
CA PRO A 1006 -55.72 10.73 1.88
C PRO A 1006 -56.00 9.19 1.76
N GLU A 1007 -55.79 8.43 2.83
CA GLU A 1007 -56.17 7.01 3.01
C GLU A 1007 -57.65 6.82 3.42
N PRO A 1008 -58.12 5.57 3.63
CA PRO A 1008 -58.55 5.21 4.99
C PRO A 1008 -58.22 3.76 5.46
N GLU A 1009 -58.59 3.45 6.70
CA GLU A 1009 -58.13 2.32 7.55
C GLU A 1009 -59.02 1.05 7.56
N GLU A 1010 -58.46 0.00 8.21
CA GLU A 1010 -59.08 -1.17 8.91
C GLU A 1010 -60.37 -1.88 8.41
N THR A 1011 -60.33 -3.24 8.36
CA THR A 1011 -61.04 -4.13 9.32
C THR A 1011 -60.84 -5.65 9.05
N THR A 1012 -60.81 -6.44 10.14
CA THR A 1012 -61.13 -7.90 10.31
C THR A 1012 -60.83 -8.97 9.22
N GLY A 1013 -60.32 -10.14 9.66
CA GLY A 1013 -60.25 -11.38 8.86
C GLY A 1013 -61.61 -12.11 8.69
N PRO A 1014 -61.65 -13.27 7.98
CA PRO A 1014 -61.32 -14.54 8.68
C PRO A 1014 -60.58 -15.62 7.83
N GLN A 1015 -60.43 -16.79 8.45
CA GLN A 1015 -59.80 -18.05 8.02
C GLN A 1015 -60.53 -18.74 6.84
N PRO A 1016 -59.88 -19.70 6.13
CA PRO A 1016 -60.24 -21.10 6.38
C PRO A 1016 -59.05 -22.09 6.36
N ASP A 1017 -59.26 -23.27 6.95
CA ASP A 1017 -58.29 -24.37 7.07
C ASP A 1017 -58.22 -25.30 5.85
N ARG A 1018 -57.06 -25.94 5.63
CA ARG A 1018 -56.90 -27.40 5.87
C ARG A 1018 -55.48 -27.94 5.62
N GLU A 1019 -55.09 -28.88 6.50
CA GLU A 1019 -54.44 -30.19 6.29
C GLU A 1019 -53.49 -30.37 5.06
N SER A 1020 -52.31 -30.97 5.18
CA SER A 1020 -51.94 -32.14 6.01
C SER A 1020 -50.42 -32.25 6.27
N ALA A 1021 -50.02 -33.16 7.17
CA ALA A 1021 -48.63 -33.42 7.56
C ALA A 1021 -48.03 -34.67 6.87
N VAL A 1022 -46.73 -34.96 7.08
CA VAL A 1022 -46.17 -36.26 7.54
C VAL A 1022 -44.63 -36.32 7.38
N LEU A 1023 -43.94 -36.29 8.53
CA LEU A 1023 -42.76 -37.07 9.00
C LEU A 1023 -41.51 -37.34 8.12
N ALA A 1024 -40.46 -37.85 8.79
CA ALA A 1024 -39.11 -38.08 8.27
C ALA A 1024 -38.73 -39.59 8.22
N ALA A 1025 -37.55 -39.84 7.62
CA ALA A 1025 -36.60 -40.97 7.74
C ALA A 1025 -37.03 -42.33 8.37
N PRO A 1026 -36.51 -43.45 7.83
CA PRO A 1026 -35.31 -44.03 8.48
C PRO A 1026 -34.25 -44.65 7.52
N GLU A 1027 -33.15 -45.12 8.11
CA GLU A 1027 -32.16 -46.03 7.49
C GLU A 1027 -32.72 -47.46 7.31
N PRO A 1028 -32.02 -48.34 6.56
CA PRO A 1028 -31.21 -49.37 7.26
C PRO A 1028 -29.88 -49.75 6.54
N ALA A 1029 -29.15 -50.73 7.07
CA ALA A 1029 -27.79 -51.10 6.63
C ALA A 1029 -27.57 -52.61 6.37
N LEU A 1030 -26.71 -52.93 5.39
CA LEU A 1030 -25.98 -54.21 5.17
C LEU A 1030 -26.84 -55.48 4.87
N PRO A 1031 -26.28 -56.67 4.48
CA PRO A 1031 -24.86 -57.06 4.33
C PRO A 1031 -24.48 -57.79 2.99
N GLU A 1032 -23.22 -58.26 2.90
CA GLU A 1032 -22.69 -59.36 2.01
C GLU A 1032 -22.76 -59.20 0.47
N SER A 1033 -21.90 -59.78 -0.38
CA SER A 1033 -20.54 -60.40 -0.34
C SER A 1033 -20.02 -60.50 -1.82
N ALA A 1034 -18.91 -61.11 -2.29
CA ALA A 1034 -17.78 -61.91 -1.79
C ALA A 1034 -16.59 -61.87 -2.81
N PHE A 1035 -15.46 -62.54 -2.53
CA PHE A 1035 -14.29 -62.85 -3.40
C PHE A 1035 -13.36 -61.68 -3.83
N ALA A 1036 -12.04 -61.85 -4.04
CA ALA A 1036 -11.05 -62.79 -3.49
C ALA A 1036 -9.61 -62.31 -3.85
N GLU A 1037 -8.62 -62.55 -2.99
CA GLU A 1037 -7.18 -62.52 -3.34
C GLU A 1037 -6.73 -63.88 -3.92
N PRO A 1038 -5.49 -64.01 -4.44
CA PRO A 1038 -4.41 -64.44 -3.52
C PRO A 1038 -3.04 -63.76 -3.75
N ALA A 1039 -2.17 -63.88 -2.74
CA ALA A 1039 -0.75 -63.50 -2.77
C ALA A 1039 0.18 -64.74 -2.92
N LEU A 1040 1.45 -64.61 -2.48
CA LEU A 1040 2.52 -65.63 -2.39
C LEU A 1040 3.31 -65.91 -3.70
N ALA A 1041 4.63 -66.18 -3.71
CA ALA A 1041 5.69 -66.03 -2.68
C ALA A 1041 7.10 -66.06 -3.32
N GLU A 1042 8.15 -65.75 -2.54
CA GLU A 1042 9.57 -66.00 -2.86
C GLU A 1042 9.95 -67.50 -2.72
N PRO A 1043 11.17 -67.93 -3.10
CA PRO A 1043 12.24 -68.03 -2.07
C PRO A 1043 13.70 -67.76 -2.52
N ALA A 1044 14.55 -67.57 -1.50
CA ALA A 1044 15.97 -67.19 -1.49
C ALA A 1044 17.02 -68.21 -2.00
N LEU A 1045 18.31 -67.76 -2.05
CA LEU A 1045 19.63 -68.43 -1.84
C LEU A 1045 20.75 -67.61 -2.58
N ALA A 1046 22.01 -67.41 -2.15
CA ALA A 1046 22.72 -67.57 -0.86
C ALA A 1046 24.08 -66.78 -0.88
N GLU A 1047 24.73 -66.57 0.28
CA GLU A 1047 26.11 -66.02 0.47
C GLU A 1047 27.21 -67.12 0.31
N PRO A 1048 28.52 -66.82 0.02
CA PRO A 1048 29.48 -66.14 0.93
C PRO A 1048 30.65 -65.33 0.26
N ALA A 1049 31.73 -65.01 1.01
CA ALA A 1049 32.83 -64.07 0.65
C ALA A 1049 34.26 -64.70 0.49
N PRO A 1050 35.40 -64.02 0.81
CA PRO A 1050 36.39 -63.39 -0.11
C PRO A 1050 37.76 -64.15 -0.23
N PRO A 1051 38.81 -63.66 -0.97
CA PRO A 1051 39.86 -62.77 -0.37
C PRO A 1051 40.66 -61.83 -1.37
N GLU A 1052 41.79 -61.29 -0.87
CA GLU A 1052 42.80 -60.31 -1.39
C GLU A 1052 43.85 -60.87 -2.42
N PRO A 1053 44.85 -60.13 -3.04
CA PRO A 1053 45.92 -59.32 -2.36
C PRO A 1053 46.67 -58.12 -3.08
N GLU A 1054 47.35 -57.30 -2.25
CA GLU A 1054 48.71 -56.65 -2.33
C GLU A 1054 49.32 -55.84 -3.54
N LEU A 1055 49.59 -54.53 -3.29
CA LEU A 1055 50.89 -53.75 -3.36
C LEU A 1055 51.76 -53.64 -4.67
N PRO A 1056 52.78 -52.73 -4.81
CA PRO A 1056 53.51 -51.92 -3.80
C PRO A 1056 53.80 -50.40 -4.08
N GLU A 1057 54.63 -49.84 -3.19
CA GLU A 1057 55.20 -48.50 -2.92
C GLU A 1057 55.78 -47.69 -4.13
N SER A 1058 56.16 -46.40 -4.07
CA SER A 1058 56.61 -45.48 -2.97
C SER A 1058 56.34 -43.99 -3.36
N ALA A 1059 56.78 -42.87 -2.72
CA ALA A 1059 57.77 -42.56 -1.68
C ALA A 1059 57.49 -41.18 -0.96
N LEU A 1060 58.49 -40.62 -0.26
CA LEU A 1060 58.61 -39.27 0.35
C LEU A 1060 60.01 -38.67 -0.02
N PRO A 1061 60.39 -37.37 0.22
CA PRO A 1061 59.89 -36.45 1.25
C PRO A 1061 59.74 -34.93 0.91
N ASP A 1062 59.33 -34.21 1.96
CA ASP A 1062 59.44 -32.76 2.32
C ASP A 1062 60.89 -32.17 2.16
N PRO A 1063 61.23 -30.86 2.38
CA PRO A 1063 60.45 -29.81 3.08
C PRO A 1063 60.59 -28.33 2.62
N ALA A 1064 59.98 -27.44 3.41
CA ALA A 1064 60.56 -26.19 3.97
C ALA A 1064 60.20 -24.77 3.40
N THR A 1065 59.42 -24.06 4.24
CA THR A 1065 59.63 -22.67 4.75
C THR A 1065 59.70 -21.44 3.83
N GLY A 1066 58.80 -20.49 4.11
CA GLY A 1066 59.04 -19.03 4.02
C GLY A 1066 58.76 -18.39 2.65
N GLY A 1067 58.20 -17.17 2.57
CA GLY A 1067 57.72 -16.28 3.64
C GLY A 1067 57.37 -14.89 3.07
N ASN A 1068 56.90 -13.98 3.95
CA ASN A 1068 56.81 -12.51 3.79
C ASN A 1068 56.78 -11.91 2.36
N ALA A 1069 55.66 -11.40 1.87
CA ALA A 1069 55.05 -10.09 2.22
C ALA A 1069 55.35 -9.01 1.14
N THR A 1070 54.69 -7.85 1.25
CA THR A 1070 54.90 -6.61 0.45
C THR A 1070 54.92 -6.78 -1.08
N ALA A 1071 53.84 -6.46 -1.79
CA ALA A 1071 53.45 -5.09 -2.15
C ALA A 1071 54.52 -4.32 -2.96
N HIS A 1072 54.25 -4.10 -4.25
CA HIS A 1072 54.03 -2.73 -4.75
C HIS A 1072 53.32 -2.71 -6.12
N ASP A 1073 52.68 -1.59 -6.44
CA ASP A 1073 52.30 -1.21 -7.80
C ASP A 1073 53.50 -1.10 -8.74
N PHE A 1074 53.26 -1.25 -10.04
CA PHE A 1074 53.66 -0.37 -11.17
C PHE A 1074 53.42 -1.18 -12.46
N ALA A 1075 52.33 -1.02 -13.21
CA ALA A 1075 51.86 0.15 -13.95
C ALA A 1075 52.64 0.47 -15.25
N LEU A 1076 51.98 0.12 -16.37
CA LEU A 1076 52.01 0.78 -17.69
C LEU A 1076 53.24 0.65 -18.63
N GLN A 1077 52.92 0.82 -19.92
CA GLN A 1077 53.79 1.01 -21.10
C GLN A 1077 54.50 -0.23 -21.68
N ALA A 1078 54.70 -0.35 -23.01
CA ALA A 1078 54.02 0.27 -24.17
C ALA A 1078 54.41 -0.44 -25.49
N ALA A 1079 53.61 -0.24 -26.55
CA ALA A 1079 53.89 -0.61 -27.95
C ALA A 1079 54.00 -2.14 -28.23
N VAL A 1080 54.00 -2.67 -29.45
CA VAL A 1080 54.30 -2.12 -30.79
C VAL A 1080 53.24 -2.53 -31.83
N SER A 1081 53.10 -1.73 -32.89
CA SER A 1081 52.24 -1.89 -34.08
C SER A 1081 52.61 -3.07 -34.99
N PHE A 1082 51.68 -3.50 -35.87
CA PHE A 1082 51.99 -3.66 -37.30
C PHE A 1082 50.72 -3.60 -38.20
N ASP A 1083 50.92 -3.07 -39.40
CA ASP A 1083 50.10 -3.07 -40.64
C ASP A 1083 48.61 -2.68 -40.68
N ALA A 1084 48.34 -1.84 -41.69
CA ALA A 1084 47.10 -1.73 -42.45
C ALA A 1084 47.47 -1.92 -43.95
N PRO A 1085 46.51 -2.18 -44.86
CA PRO A 1085 45.93 -1.01 -45.56
C PRO A 1085 44.47 -1.14 -46.07
N THR A 1086 43.79 0.00 -46.20
CA THR A 1086 42.89 0.48 -47.30
C THR A 1086 41.90 -0.49 -48.00
N THR A 1087 40.65 -0.13 -48.37
CA THR A 1087 39.84 1.12 -48.36
C THR A 1087 38.38 0.79 -48.77
N LEU A 1088 37.50 1.80 -48.86
CA LEU A 1088 36.16 1.83 -49.51
C LEU A 1088 35.00 1.25 -48.68
N GLU A 1089 33.82 1.87 -48.61
CA GLU A 1089 33.43 3.29 -48.78
C GLU A 1089 32.03 3.51 -48.15
N ASP A 1090 31.72 4.76 -47.77
CA ASP A 1090 30.43 5.44 -47.49
C ASP A 1090 29.15 4.69 -46.97
N GLY A 1091 28.33 5.30 -46.10
CA GLY A 1091 28.44 6.62 -45.46
C GLY A 1091 27.08 7.18 -44.99
N LEU A 1092 27.11 8.33 -44.29
CA LEU A 1092 26.01 9.29 -44.06
C LEU A 1092 24.80 8.80 -43.19
N ASP A 1093 24.13 9.60 -42.34
CA ASP A 1093 24.35 10.98 -41.90
C ASP A 1093 23.54 11.35 -40.62
N GLU A 1094 24.01 12.38 -39.90
CA GLU A 1094 23.23 13.42 -39.16
C GLU A 1094 22.10 13.07 -38.13
N THR A 1095 21.62 13.98 -37.24
CA THR A 1095 21.92 15.40 -36.95
C THR A 1095 21.78 15.76 -35.45
N ILE A 1096 22.65 16.67 -34.98
CA ILE A 1096 22.48 17.75 -33.96
C ILE A 1096 21.64 17.52 -32.67
N ILE A 1097 22.28 17.79 -31.53
CA ILE A 1097 21.64 18.18 -30.25
C ILE A 1097 21.73 19.71 -30.09
N ARG A 1098 20.66 20.37 -29.62
CA ARG A 1098 20.70 21.78 -29.17
C ARG A 1098 20.52 21.89 -27.65
N THR A 1099 21.48 22.52 -26.98
CA THR A 1099 21.39 22.98 -25.59
C THR A 1099 20.74 24.37 -25.50
N ARG A 1100 20.21 24.73 -24.32
CA ARG A 1100 19.78 26.10 -23.98
C ARG A 1100 20.88 26.83 -23.21
N PRO A 1101 21.04 28.16 -23.37
CA PRO A 1101 22.02 28.94 -22.63
C PRO A 1101 21.54 29.31 -21.22
N SER A 1102 22.48 29.43 -20.29
CA SER A 1102 22.36 30.19 -19.04
C SER A 1102 23.02 31.56 -19.20
N ILE A 1103 22.48 32.60 -18.57
CA ILE A 1103 23.10 33.94 -18.54
C ILE A 1103 23.53 34.24 -17.10
N GLU A 1104 24.83 34.40 -16.91
CA GLU A 1104 25.40 35.02 -15.72
C GLU A 1104 25.52 36.55 -15.93
N ARG A 1105 25.61 37.29 -14.83
CA ARG A 1105 25.74 38.75 -14.82
C ARG A 1105 26.74 39.13 -13.72
N SER A 1106 27.79 39.88 -14.05
CA SER A 1106 28.80 40.30 -13.08
C SER A 1106 29.01 41.82 -13.03
N ASP A 1107 29.65 42.22 -11.94
CA ASP A 1107 30.35 43.49 -11.68
C ASP A 1107 29.59 44.84 -11.63
N ARG A 1108 29.44 45.26 -10.37
CA ARG A 1108 29.76 46.60 -9.81
C ARG A 1108 28.70 47.71 -9.88
N GLY A 1109 28.57 48.36 -8.72
CA GLY A 1109 27.57 49.34 -8.30
C GLY A 1109 27.50 49.26 -6.79
#